data_AF-A0AB39V9M6-F1
#
_entry.id   AF-A0AB39V9M6-F1
#
_cell.length_a   1.000
_cell.length_b   1.000
_cell.length_c   1.000
_cell.angle_alpha   90.00
_cell.angle_beta   90.00
_cell.angle_gamma   90.00
#
_symmetry.space_group_name_H-M   'P 1'
#
loop_
_entity.id
_entity.type
_entity.pdbx_description
1 polymer ?
#
loop_
_entity_poly.entity_id
_entity_poly.type
_entity_poly.pdbx_seq_one_letter_code
_entity_poly.pdbx_strand_id
1 'polypeptide(L)'
;MGYKIIIYKDNKFYKEENLKQNWENFIYKWGNVESGSYFFEIKNEESGAISGVTYSHTAPFAKRFEAVVDENLPPKSITGFQKGIDIYVEYFPSKKIFSLTKMKFYRMNLDIADFGLEKADKVEIAGNFNNWKPDTEPIHHFEGTNYKVVLASPEGVYEYKYLIDGKWYPQNENRKLVIGENGALFPQGDFGTGKFVYEAIDKNTDLKAIVHNYNSLQYFNKLSDSEYEFKIRTQMNDVERAYISVVLHEEDNYEMIYELERYQDKTNGFDYFERIINFGKEAKKLLYYFILEDNGSRAYFNGKTLSYSKPKRLIVNTTSKDIQLFDVPNWAKEAIWYNIFPDRFYNGNHYNDPIFNEFGPEAFKPNRLHEQNFVEEYKWEKSNNVLSQFDRNRWTADFREQVIWEKLGEREIDYSLKYARMYGGDLQGIKEKIPYMKELGINAVWLNPVFFSYQNHKYGANDFRHISPDFGTIKTSGKTHGVEINKNNKYGNKSYVDVLGNKASTSSELKLLEVSLNGENRGRNGYGETEDPSTWVWTESDLIMVDLIKEFHKNGIRVIFDGVFNHSSSEHWTFNMVLADGENSKYKDWYKFTDFGEHVPITDEMNEEQAFETLIANRKRTAYNAWAGFDSLPEFNTFNQEYKEYIFNITRKWMYGPDGKESENWMEDDGIDGWRLDVPNCLENQNFWNEWREVVKGSKKDSYITAELWGNAAGDINGGNKFDTVMNYEWLKTVIGFFINQSREGGVRYKLKA
;
A
#
# COMPACT_ATOMS: atom_id res chain seq x y z
N MET A 1 31.68 -24.35 4.00
CA MET A 1 30.73 -23.49 4.71
C MET A 1 29.43 -23.42 3.94
N GLY A 2 28.44 -24.18 4.38
CA GLY A 2 27.08 -24.17 3.83
C GLY A 2 26.16 -23.31 4.71
N TYR A 3 25.25 -22.59 4.07
CA TYR A 3 24.19 -21.84 4.74
C TYR A 3 22.84 -22.25 4.17
N LYS A 4 21.82 -22.24 5.01
CA LYS A 4 20.43 -22.42 4.58
C LYS A 4 19.60 -21.19 4.90
N ILE A 5 18.59 -20.96 4.07
CA ILE A 5 17.55 -19.96 4.31
C ILE A 5 16.28 -20.68 4.76
N ILE A 6 15.74 -20.25 5.89
CA ILE A 6 14.43 -20.66 6.39
C ILE A 6 13.47 -19.52 6.11
N ILE A 7 12.39 -19.82 5.41
CA ILE A 7 11.40 -18.84 4.95
C ILE A 7 10.10 -19.13 5.67
N TYR A 8 9.51 -18.08 6.23
CA TYR A 8 8.20 -18.10 6.85
C TYR A 8 7.28 -17.17 6.10
N LYS A 9 6.02 -17.58 5.94
CA LYS A 9 4.96 -16.83 5.29
C LYS A 9 3.82 -16.65 6.27
N ASP A 10 3.38 -15.42 6.48
CA ASP A 10 2.23 -15.07 7.34
C ASP A 10 2.32 -15.77 8.72
N ASN A 11 3.49 -15.69 9.35
CA ASN A 11 3.83 -16.33 10.64
C ASN A 11 3.79 -17.86 10.69
N LYS A 12 3.88 -18.52 9.53
CA LYS A 12 3.97 -19.98 9.44
C LYS A 12 5.20 -20.39 8.65
N PHE A 13 5.82 -21.49 9.06
CA PHE A 13 6.91 -22.10 8.29
C PHE A 13 6.44 -22.32 6.85
N TYR A 14 7.20 -21.80 5.89
CA TYR A 14 6.90 -21.94 4.47
C TYR A 14 7.84 -22.99 3.85
N LYS A 15 9.16 -22.82 3.97
CA LYS A 15 10.16 -23.79 3.51
C LYS A 15 11.57 -23.50 4.02
N GLU A 16 12.47 -24.49 3.93
CA GLU A 16 13.91 -24.38 4.18
C GLU A 16 14.68 -24.78 2.91
N GLU A 17 15.67 -23.98 2.52
CA GLU A 17 16.39 -24.13 1.24
C GLU A 17 17.89 -23.89 1.41
N ASN A 18 18.72 -24.57 0.62
CA ASN A 18 20.17 -24.36 0.66
C ASN A 18 20.56 -23.10 -0.13
N LEU A 19 21.38 -22.24 0.48
CA LEU A 19 22.02 -21.15 -0.25
C LEU A 19 23.24 -21.68 -1.00
N LYS A 20 23.35 -21.35 -2.29
CA LYS A 20 24.49 -21.76 -3.13
C LYS A 20 25.61 -20.75 -3.06
N GLN A 21 26.86 -21.20 -2.93
CA GLN A 21 28.01 -20.32 -2.93
C GLN A 21 28.23 -19.73 -4.34
N ASN A 22 28.36 -18.40 -4.41
CA ASN A 22 28.70 -17.64 -5.61
C ASN A 22 29.81 -16.64 -5.28
N TRP A 23 31.07 -17.01 -5.53
CA TRP A 23 32.24 -16.18 -5.21
C TRP A 23 32.33 -15.86 -3.71
N GLU A 24 32.12 -14.59 -3.33
CA GLU A 24 32.19 -14.11 -1.93
C GLU A 24 30.83 -14.12 -1.22
N ASN A 25 29.74 -14.46 -1.90
CA ASN A 25 28.39 -14.46 -1.33
C ASN A 25 27.67 -15.80 -1.54
N PHE A 26 26.48 -15.89 -0.96
CA PHE A 26 25.58 -17.04 -1.04
C PHE A 26 24.26 -16.58 -1.65
N ILE A 27 23.74 -17.33 -2.61
CA ILE A 27 22.56 -16.94 -3.38
C ILE A 27 21.44 -17.96 -3.30
N TYR A 28 20.21 -17.47 -3.39
CA TYR A 28 19.03 -18.31 -3.58
C TYR A 28 18.08 -17.66 -4.58
N LYS A 29 17.72 -18.43 -5.61
CA LYS A 29 16.74 -18.03 -6.63
C LYS A 29 15.36 -18.51 -6.16
N TRP A 30 14.63 -17.63 -5.50
CA TRP A 30 13.26 -17.91 -5.10
C TRP A 30 12.26 -17.51 -6.18
N GLY A 31 11.72 -18.53 -6.85
CA GLY A 31 10.78 -18.35 -7.94
C GLY A 31 9.30 -18.38 -7.56
N ASN A 32 8.46 -17.68 -8.34
CA ASN A 32 7.00 -17.68 -8.30
C ASN A 32 6.47 -17.46 -6.88
N VAL A 33 6.93 -16.37 -6.27
CA VAL A 33 6.63 -16.06 -4.88
C VAL A 33 5.15 -15.71 -4.74
N GLU A 34 4.50 -16.31 -3.75
CA GLU A 34 3.13 -15.98 -3.43
C GLU A 34 3.05 -14.58 -2.83
N SER A 35 1.89 -13.93 -2.96
CA SER A 35 1.66 -12.71 -2.19
C SER A 35 1.59 -13.03 -0.71
N GLY A 36 2.15 -12.16 0.12
CA GLY A 36 2.10 -12.32 1.56
C GLY A 36 3.19 -11.51 2.27
N SER A 37 3.25 -11.72 3.57
CA SER A 37 4.30 -11.18 4.44
C SER A 37 5.30 -12.27 4.77
N TYR A 38 6.59 -11.96 4.65
CA TYR A 38 7.65 -12.97 4.78
C TYR A 38 8.75 -12.53 5.71
N PHE A 39 9.16 -13.41 6.62
CA PHE A 39 10.41 -13.25 7.35
C PHE A 39 11.35 -14.43 7.08
N PHE A 40 12.62 -14.19 7.31
CA PHE A 40 13.70 -15.06 6.89
C PHE A 40 14.63 -15.32 8.07
N GLU A 41 15.14 -16.54 8.17
CA GLU A 41 16.25 -16.88 9.05
C GLU A 41 17.36 -17.53 8.22
N ILE A 42 18.60 -17.34 8.67
CA ILE A 42 19.78 -17.95 8.08
C ILE A 42 20.33 -18.96 9.07
N LYS A 43 20.43 -20.21 8.65
CA LYS A 43 21.02 -21.30 9.43
C LYS A 43 22.43 -21.59 8.93
N ASN A 44 23.40 -21.51 9.84
CA ASN A 44 24.76 -21.98 9.58
C ASN A 44 24.82 -23.50 9.79
N GLU A 45 25.21 -24.25 8.74
CA GLU A 45 25.21 -25.72 8.82
C GLU A 45 26.34 -26.29 9.69
N GLU A 46 27.42 -25.55 9.90
CA GLU A 46 28.57 -26.01 10.70
C GLU A 46 28.34 -25.78 12.20
N SER A 47 27.84 -24.59 12.58
CA SER A 47 27.59 -24.27 13.99
C SER A 47 26.19 -24.67 14.47
N GLY A 48 25.24 -24.86 13.55
CA GLY A 48 23.82 -25.04 13.86
C GLY A 48 23.12 -23.76 14.31
N ALA A 49 23.81 -22.62 14.35
CA ALA A 49 23.23 -21.33 14.74
C ALA A 49 22.17 -20.88 13.73
N ILE A 50 21.06 -20.35 14.25
CA ILE A 50 19.99 -19.74 13.46
C ILE A 50 20.00 -18.24 13.77
N SER A 51 20.09 -17.44 12.72
CA SER A 51 20.12 -15.99 12.81
C SER A 51 18.90 -15.40 12.11
N GLY A 52 18.18 -14.49 12.75
CA GLY A 52 17.06 -13.78 12.15
C GLY A 52 17.51 -12.73 11.14
N VAL A 53 16.79 -12.60 10.03
CA VAL A 53 16.90 -11.44 9.13
C VAL A 53 16.05 -10.31 9.71
N THR A 54 16.70 -9.21 10.07
CA THR A 54 16.09 -8.11 10.84
C THR A 54 16.53 -6.75 10.31
N TYR A 55 15.79 -5.71 10.65
CA TYR A 55 15.97 -4.33 10.17
C TYR A 55 15.29 -3.33 11.11
N SER A 56 15.64 -2.05 11.02
CA SER A 56 15.14 -1.01 11.93
C SER A 56 13.84 -0.31 11.48
N HIS A 57 13.47 -0.46 10.20
CA HIS A 57 12.32 0.24 9.61
C HIS A 57 11.61 -0.62 8.58
N THR A 58 10.29 -0.54 8.51
CA THR A 58 9.53 -1.20 7.46
C THR A 58 9.58 -0.32 6.20
N ALA A 59 10.12 -0.88 5.12
CA ALA A 59 10.03 -0.31 3.78
C ALA A 59 9.33 -1.33 2.88
N PRO A 60 8.37 -0.89 2.04
CA PRO A 60 7.73 -1.82 1.12
C PRO A 60 8.80 -2.32 0.15
N PHE A 61 8.86 -3.64 -0.06
CA PHE A 61 9.85 -4.22 -0.96
C PHE A 61 9.62 -3.68 -2.37
N ALA A 62 10.34 -2.64 -2.80
CA ALA A 62 10.08 -1.97 -4.07
C ALA A 62 10.76 -2.73 -5.23
N LYS A 63 12.09 -2.71 -5.25
CA LYS A 63 12.91 -3.44 -6.24
C LYS A 63 14.07 -4.18 -5.59
N ARG A 64 14.76 -3.53 -4.66
CA ARG A 64 15.83 -4.12 -3.86
C ARG A 64 15.57 -3.78 -2.41
N PHE A 65 15.82 -4.72 -1.52
CA PHE A 65 15.71 -4.56 -0.08
C PHE A 65 16.95 -5.15 0.56
N GLU A 66 17.49 -4.46 1.56
CA GLU A 66 18.67 -4.89 2.31
C GLU A 66 18.33 -4.92 3.79
N ALA A 67 18.83 -5.94 4.48
CA ALA A 67 18.63 -6.19 5.90
C ALA A 67 19.91 -6.78 6.52
N VAL A 68 19.89 -6.88 7.84
CA VAL A 68 20.98 -7.44 8.64
C VAL A 68 20.60 -8.82 9.15
N VAL A 69 21.59 -9.71 9.25
CA VAL A 69 21.44 -11.04 9.83
C VAL A 69 22.03 -11.04 11.25
N ASP A 70 21.21 -11.30 12.26
CA ASP A 70 21.62 -11.28 13.67
C ASP A 70 21.12 -12.51 14.44
N GLU A 71 21.96 -13.05 15.32
CA GLU A 71 21.63 -14.23 16.16
C GLU A 71 20.80 -13.87 17.39
N ASN A 72 20.81 -12.61 17.83
CA ASN A 72 20.16 -12.16 19.07
C ASN A 72 18.82 -11.45 18.81
N LEU A 73 18.51 -11.14 17.56
CA LEU A 73 17.29 -10.42 17.21
C LEU A 73 16.32 -11.35 16.46
N PRO A 74 15.02 -11.29 16.78
CA PRO A 74 14.03 -12.05 16.05
C PRO A 74 13.97 -11.59 14.57
N PRO A 75 13.68 -12.52 13.64
CA PRO A 75 13.48 -12.17 12.25
C PRO A 75 12.24 -11.26 12.09
N LYS A 76 12.29 -10.33 11.15
CA LYS A 76 11.22 -9.36 10.89
C LYS A 76 10.55 -9.58 9.53
N SER A 77 9.26 -9.28 9.47
CA SER A 77 8.39 -9.55 8.32
C SER A 77 8.49 -8.48 7.24
N ILE A 78 9.15 -8.80 6.14
CA ILE A 78 9.23 -7.97 4.96
C ILE A 78 7.90 -8.08 4.19
N THR A 79 7.36 -6.94 3.77
CA THR A 79 6.07 -6.81 3.09
C THR A 79 6.20 -6.38 1.63
N GLY A 80 5.08 -6.37 0.91
CA GLY A 80 5.05 -5.96 -0.50
C GLY A 80 5.47 -7.06 -1.47
N PHE A 81 5.47 -8.33 -1.06
CA PHE A 81 5.62 -9.46 -1.97
C PHE A 81 4.32 -9.61 -2.76
N GLN A 82 4.42 -9.44 -4.07
CA GLN A 82 3.31 -9.56 -5.00
C GLN A 82 3.30 -10.97 -5.59
N LYS A 83 2.11 -11.51 -5.86
CA LYS A 83 1.97 -12.85 -6.42
C LYS A 83 2.66 -12.95 -7.78
N GLY A 84 3.48 -13.99 -7.95
CA GLY A 84 4.14 -14.29 -9.22
C GLY A 84 5.44 -13.50 -9.47
N ILE A 85 5.95 -12.76 -8.48
CA ILE A 85 7.29 -12.18 -8.57
C ILE A 85 8.36 -13.26 -8.37
N ASP A 86 9.52 -13.09 -8.99
CA ASP A 86 10.71 -13.85 -8.62
C ASP A 86 11.65 -12.97 -7.79
N ILE A 87 12.41 -13.62 -6.91
CA ILE A 87 13.24 -12.93 -5.92
C ILE A 87 14.62 -13.55 -5.90
N TYR A 88 15.59 -12.72 -6.23
CA TYR A 88 16.99 -13.05 -6.08
C TYR A 88 17.45 -12.69 -4.68
N VAL A 89 17.83 -13.71 -3.92
CA VAL A 89 18.32 -13.57 -2.55
C VAL A 89 19.85 -13.63 -2.57
N GLU A 90 20.49 -12.70 -1.88
CA GLU A 90 21.93 -12.72 -1.64
C GLU A 90 22.21 -12.58 -0.14
N TYR A 91 23.12 -13.40 0.37
CA TYR A 91 23.63 -13.33 1.73
C TYR A 91 25.16 -13.20 1.71
N PHE A 92 25.67 -12.20 2.42
CA PHE A 92 27.09 -11.92 2.57
C PHE A 92 27.51 -12.16 4.04
N PRO A 93 27.99 -13.36 4.40
CA PRO A 93 28.28 -13.70 5.80
C PRO A 93 29.30 -12.76 6.45
N SER A 94 30.34 -12.35 5.72
CA SER A 94 31.39 -11.45 6.22
C SER A 94 30.90 -10.07 6.60
N LYS A 95 29.78 -9.62 6.00
CA LYS A 95 29.17 -8.31 6.25
C LYS A 95 27.87 -8.41 7.06
N LYS A 96 27.38 -9.64 7.33
CA LYS A 96 26.04 -9.91 7.86
C LYS A 96 24.91 -9.25 7.06
N ILE A 97 25.11 -9.05 5.75
CA ILE A 97 24.12 -8.41 4.86
C ILE A 97 23.28 -9.47 4.19
N PHE A 98 21.96 -9.31 4.25
CA PHE A 98 20.98 -10.06 3.48
C PHE A 98 20.28 -9.10 2.52
N SER A 99 20.10 -9.51 1.26
CA SER A 99 19.40 -8.69 0.29
C SER A 99 18.44 -9.51 -0.55
N LEU A 100 17.32 -8.86 -0.91
CA LEU A 100 16.32 -9.36 -1.82
C LEU A 100 16.25 -8.43 -3.02
N THR A 101 16.20 -8.98 -4.23
CA THR A 101 15.96 -8.22 -5.45
C THR A 101 14.78 -8.80 -6.20
N LYS A 102 13.71 -8.00 -6.39
CA LYS A 102 12.60 -8.33 -7.28
C LYS A 102 13.09 -8.30 -8.70
N MET A 103 13.00 -9.43 -9.36
CA MET A 103 13.25 -9.53 -10.80
C MET A 103 12.49 -10.73 -11.34
N LYS A 104 12.39 -10.86 -12.65
CA LYS A 104 11.76 -12.02 -13.25
C LYS A 104 12.84 -13.06 -13.56
N PHE A 105 12.58 -14.31 -13.21
CA PHE A 105 13.40 -15.45 -13.56
C PHE A 105 12.84 -16.13 -14.79
N TYR A 106 13.70 -16.29 -15.78
CA TYR A 106 13.36 -16.93 -17.03
C TYR A 106 13.77 -18.38 -16.98
N ARG A 107 12.79 -19.24 -17.21
CA ARG A 107 12.94 -20.68 -17.05
C ARG A 107 12.89 -21.31 -18.43
N MET A 108 13.91 -22.06 -18.80
CA MET A 108 14.00 -22.76 -20.08
C MET A 108 14.31 -24.23 -19.80
N ASN A 109 13.66 -25.16 -20.48
CA ASN A 109 14.12 -26.54 -20.51
C ASN A 109 15.14 -26.73 -21.63
N LEU A 110 16.15 -27.53 -21.34
CA LEU A 110 17.19 -27.97 -22.23
C LEU A 110 17.14 -29.49 -22.28
N ASP A 111 16.80 -30.07 -23.42
CA ASP A 111 17.04 -31.49 -23.67
C ASP A 111 18.35 -31.63 -24.44
N ILE A 112 19.36 -32.28 -23.85
CA ILE A 112 20.64 -32.49 -24.54
C ILE A 112 20.52 -33.52 -25.68
N ALA A 113 19.43 -34.31 -25.72
CA ALA A 113 19.14 -35.23 -26.82
C ALA A 113 18.87 -34.47 -28.14
N ASP A 114 18.40 -33.22 -28.08
CA ASP A 114 18.26 -32.35 -29.26
C ASP A 114 19.61 -32.10 -29.96
N PHE A 115 20.71 -32.31 -29.25
CA PHE A 115 22.07 -32.20 -29.76
C PHE A 115 22.73 -33.55 -30.05
N GLY A 116 21.97 -34.65 -29.98
CA GLY A 116 22.45 -36.01 -30.16
C GLY A 116 23.28 -36.53 -28.98
N LEU A 117 23.08 -35.99 -27.77
CA LEU A 117 23.79 -36.41 -26.56
C LEU A 117 22.88 -37.26 -25.66
N GLU A 118 23.42 -38.35 -25.12
CA GLU A 118 22.69 -39.25 -24.21
C GLU A 118 22.98 -38.95 -22.73
N LYS A 119 24.09 -38.26 -22.44
CA LYS A 119 24.52 -37.85 -21.09
C LYS A 119 25.47 -36.66 -21.18
N ALA A 120 25.49 -35.83 -20.14
CA ALA A 120 26.51 -34.79 -19.96
C ALA A 120 27.03 -34.79 -18.50
N ASP A 121 28.34 -34.63 -18.33
CA ASP A 121 28.96 -34.53 -16.99
C ASP A 121 28.93 -33.08 -16.47
N LYS A 122 29.04 -32.11 -17.38
CA LYS A 122 28.94 -30.68 -17.07
C LYS A 122 28.16 -29.93 -18.14
N VAL A 123 27.17 -29.16 -17.71
CA VAL A 123 26.35 -28.31 -18.57
C VAL A 123 26.44 -26.87 -18.05
N GLU A 124 26.78 -25.94 -18.93
CA GLU A 124 26.92 -24.51 -18.62
C GLU A 124 26.19 -23.68 -19.67
N ILE A 125 25.83 -22.45 -19.33
CA ILE A 125 25.23 -21.49 -20.27
C ILE A 125 26.08 -20.21 -20.35
N ALA A 126 26.20 -19.66 -21.55
CA ALA A 126 26.82 -18.36 -21.76
C ALA A 126 26.03 -17.53 -22.78
N GLY A 127 26.00 -16.22 -22.58
CA GLY A 127 25.34 -15.29 -23.47
C GLY A 127 25.60 -13.84 -23.09
N ASN A 128 24.91 -12.91 -23.75
CA ASN A 128 25.11 -11.48 -23.51
C ASN A 128 24.77 -11.08 -22.05
N PHE A 129 23.92 -11.85 -21.34
CA PHE A 129 23.53 -11.59 -19.95
C PHE A 129 24.64 -11.87 -18.92
N ASN A 130 25.66 -12.68 -19.26
CA ASN A 130 26.79 -12.98 -18.36
C ASN A 130 28.14 -12.68 -19.03
N ASN A 131 28.14 -11.77 -20.01
CA ASN A 131 29.32 -11.40 -20.79
C ASN A 131 30.03 -12.62 -21.41
N TRP A 132 29.25 -13.61 -21.87
CA TRP A 132 29.74 -14.86 -22.45
C TRP A 132 30.65 -15.69 -21.53
N LYS A 133 30.54 -15.52 -20.22
CA LYS A 133 31.23 -16.36 -19.23
C LYS A 133 30.38 -17.61 -18.95
N PRO A 134 30.89 -18.85 -19.13
CA PRO A 134 30.13 -20.05 -18.81
C PRO A 134 29.72 -20.08 -17.33
N ASP A 135 28.45 -20.39 -17.09
CA ASP A 135 27.86 -20.46 -15.76
C ASP A 135 27.07 -21.78 -15.60
N THR A 136 27.37 -22.53 -14.55
CA THR A 136 26.68 -23.76 -14.18
C THR A 136 25.48 -23.52 -13.29
N GLU A 137 25.45 -22.41 -12.53
CA GLU A 137 24.46 -22.20 -11.49
C GLU A 137 23.01 -22.11 -12.04
N PRO A 138 22.75 -21.47 -13.19
CA PRO A 138 21.43 -21.44 -13.80
C PRO A 138 20.90 -22.82 -14.20
N ILE A 139 21.75 -23.84 -14.35
CA ILE A 139 21.36 -25.12 -14.95
C ILE A 139 21.16 -26.18 -13.86
N HIS A 140 19.99 -26.81 -13.88
CA HIS A 140 19.59 -27.84 -12.94
C HIS A 140 19.19 -29.10 -13.71
N HIS A 141 19.88 -30.22 -13.47
CA HIS A 141 19.46 -31.50 -14.04
C HIS A 141 18.10 -31.90 -13.47
N PHE A 142 17.20 -32.35 -14.33
CA PHE A 142 15.85 -32.77 -13.95
C PHE A 142 15.71 -34.29 -14.03
N GLU A 143 15.82 -34.87 -15.23
CA GLU A 143 15.70 -36.31 -15.47
C GLU A 143 16.31 -36.70 -16.82
N GLY A 144 17.06 -37.80 -16.88
CA GLY A 144 17.65 -38.30 -18.13
C GLY A 144 18.51 -37.25 -18.83
N THR A 145 18.13 -36.87 -20.06
CA THR A 145 18.77 -35.83 -20.88
C THR A 145 18.22 -34.42 -20.65
N ASN A 146 17.23 -34.26 -19.74
CA ASN A 146 16.55 -32.99 -19.52
C ASN A 146 17.17 -32.19 -18.37
N TYR A 147 17.40 -30.91 -18.63
CA TYR A 147 17.90 -29.89 -17.73
C TYR A 147 16.95 -28.70 -17.72
N LYS A 148 16.87 -27.99 -16.60
CA LYS A 148 16.13 -26.74 -16.42
C LYS A 148 17.10 -25.60 -16.19
N VAL A 149 16.99 -24.55 -16.99
CA VAL A 149 17.79 -23.34 -16.92
C VAL A 149 16.97 -22.23 -16.27
N VAL A 150 17.47 -21.57 -15.23
CA VAL A 150 16.80 -20.48 -14.51
C VAL A 150 17.68 -19.22 -14.54
N LEU A 151 17.38 -18.31 -15.46
CA LEU A 151 18.11 -17.05 -15.67
C LEU A 151 17.48 -15.91 -14.90
N ALA A 152 18.27 -15.20 -14.11
CA ALA A 152 17.87 -13.95 -13.47
C ALA A 152 18.43 -12.78 -14.29
N SER A 153 17.65 -12.26 -15.24
CA SER A 153 18.11 -11.19 -16.16
C SER A 153 17.04 -10.11 -16.33
N PRO A 154 17.38 -8.90 -16.81
CA PRO A 154 16.40 -7.91 -17.23
C PRO A 154 15.56 -8.37 -18.43
N GLU A 155 14.49 -7.65 -18.74
CA GLU A 155 13.76 -7.80 -20.00
C GLU A 155 14.61 -7.33 -21.19
N GLY A 156 14.46 -7.99 -22.34
CA GLY A 156 15.27 -7.69 -23.51
C GLY A 156 15.46 -8.84 -24.48
N VAL A 157 16.25 -8.60 -25.52
CA VAL A 157 16.63 -9.61 -26.51
C VAL A 157 18.04 -10.09 -26.18
N TYR A 158 18.19 -11.40 -25.99
CA TYR A 158 19.46 -12.03 -25.62
C TYR A 158 19.87 -13.07 -26.64
N GLU A 159 21.18 -13.19 -26.80
CA GLU A 159 21.81 -14.28 -27.55
C GLU A 159 22.54 -15.20 -26.56
N TYR A 160 22.43 -16.52 -26.78
CA TYR A 160 23.01 -17.51 -25.88
C TYR A 160 23.38 -18.83 -26.57
N LYS A 161 24.28 -19.57 -25.91
CA LYS A 161 24.67 -20.95 -26.22
C LYS A 161 24.90 -21.75 -24.95
N TYR A 162 24.80 -23.07 -25.06
CA TYR A 162 25.18 -24.02 -24.02
C TYR A 162 26.60 -24.50 -24.23
N LEU A 163 27.37 -24.66 -23.16
CA LEU A 163 28.66 -25.34 -23.14
C LEU A 163 28.47 -26.68 -22.43
N ILE A 164 28.45 -27.77 -23.18
CA ILE A 164 28.20 -29.13 -22.69
C ILE A 164 29.49 -29.92 -22.86
N ASP A 165 30.06 -30.38 -21.75
CA ASP A 165 31.34 -31.11 -21.71
C ASP A 165 32.46 -30.44 -22.55
N GLY A 166 32.51 -29.10 -22.48
CA GLY A 166 33.51 -28.28 -23.19
C GLY A 166 33.20 -27.98 -24.66
N LYS A 167 32.03 -28.34 -25.19
CA LYS A 167 31.59 -28.04 -26.56
C LYS A 167 30.36 -27.12 -26.61
N TRP A 168 30.35 -26.19 -27.56
CA TRP A 168 29.26 -25.22 -27.74
C TRP A 168 28.08 -25.77 -28.54
N TYR A 169 26.86 -25.53 -28.05
CA TYR A 169 25.62 -25.93 -28.69
C TYR A 169 24.60 -24.77 -28.71
N PRO A 170 23.92 -24.54 -29.85
CA PRO A 170 24.17 -25.12 -31.17
C PRO A 170 25.50 -24.61 -31.79
N GLN A 171 26.11 -25.38 -32.68
CA GLN A 171 27.45 -25.09 -33.22
C GLN A 171 27.49 -23.84 -34.11
N ASN A 172 26.42 -23.59 -34.88
CA ASN A 172 26.37 -22.54 -35.89
C ASN A 172 25.87 -21.21 -35.29
N GLU A 173 24.55 -20.96 -35.35
CA GLU A 173 23.95 -19.68 -34.95
C GLU A 173 23.69 -19.59 -33.44
N ASN A 174 23.68 -18.37 -32.90
CA ASN A 174 23.27 -18.14 -31.52
C ASN A 174 21.77 -18.36 -31.39
N ARG A 175 21.33 -18.99 -30.29
CA ARG A 175 19.91 -18.97 -29.97
C ARG A 175 19.52 -17.57 -29.53
N LYS A 176 18.38 -17.08 -30.01
CA LYS A 176 17.80 -15.80 -29.60
C LYS A 176 16.70 -16.05 -28.58
N LEU A 177 16.71 -15.25 -27.53
CA LEU A 177 15.78 -15.29 -26.42
C LEU A 177 15.15 -13.90 -26.30
N VAL A 178 13.84 -13.81 -26.54
CA VAL A 178 13.07 -12.60 -26.20
C VAL A 178 12.53 -12.78 -24.81
N ILE A 179 12.90 -11.85 -23.94
CA ILE A 179 12.50 -11.82 -22.56
C ILE A 179 11.46 -10.71 -22.39
N GLY A 180 10.18 -11.09 -22.50
CA GLY A 180 9.01 -10.28 -22.10
C GLY A 180 8.35 -10.83 -20.82
N GLU A 181 7.14 -10.39 -20.48
CA GLU A 181 6.38 -10.91 -19.34
C GLU A 181 6.27 -12.45 -19.43
N ASN A 182 7.04 -13.12 -18.57
CA ASN A 182 7.10 -14.57 -18.30
C ASN A 182 8.26 -15.32 -18.96
N GLY A 183 9.19 -14.66 -19.63
CA GLY A 183 10.39 -15.33 -20.18
C GLY A 183 10.09 -16.43 -21.19
N ALA A 184 8.91 -16.37 -21.81
CA ALA A 184 8.43 -17.43 -22.68
C ALA A 184 9.09 -17.30 -24.05
N LEU A 185 9.79 -18.37 -24.44
CA LEU A 185 10.37 -18.51 -25.76
C LEU A 185 9.27 -18.90 -26.74
N PHE A 186 8.79 -17.96 -27.55
CA PHE A 186 7.90 -18.25 -28.66
C PHE A 186 8.64 -18.12 -29.98
N PRO A 187 8.30 -18.92 -31.01
CA PRO A 187 8.62 -18.55 -32.38
C PRO A 187 8.13 -17.13 -32.66
N GLN A 188 8.83 -16.41 -33.55
CA GLN A 188 8.31 -15.14 -34.04
C GLN A 188 6.98 -15.41 -34.77
N GLY A 189 5.95 -14.63 -34.46
CA GLY A 189 4.68 -14.66 -35.19
C GLY A 189 4.93 -14.32 -36.66
N ASP A 190 4.27 -15.06 -37.56
CA ASP A 190 4.50 -14.96 -39.00
C ASP A 190 3.22 -14.52 -39.71
N PHE A 191 2.93 -13.23 -39.56
CA PHE A 191 1.74 -12.56 -40.07
C PHE A 191 1.54 -12.79 -41.57
N GLY A 192 0.33 -13.20 -41.96
CA GLY A 192 -0.03 -13.42 -43.36
C GLY A 192 0.39 -14.79 -43.90
N THR A 193 0.80 -15.74 -43.05
CA THR A 193 1.18 -17.09 -43.49
C THR A 193 0.09 -18.14 -43.28
N GLY A 194 -0.91 -17.83 -42.46
CA GLY A 194 -1.97 -18.74 -42.05
C GLY A 194 -1.51 -19.80 -41.05
N LYS A 195 -0.34 -19.61 -40.42
CA LYS A 195 0.22 -20.50 -39.39
C LYS A 195 0.23 -19.78 -38.05
N PHE A 196 -0.44 -20.37 -37.07
CA PHE A 196 -0.56 -19.79 -35.73
C PHE A 196 0.48 -20.36 -34.76
N VAL A 197 1.17 -19.48 -34.07
CA VAL A 197 2.06 -19.79 -32.95
C VAL A 197 1.20 -20.11 -31.72
N TYR A 198 0.96 -21.40 -31.51
CA TYR A 198 0.19 -21.88 -30.37
C TYR A 198 1.05 -22.19 -29.14
N GLU A 199 2.13 -22.94 -29.34
CA GLU A 199 3.00 -23.47 -28.28
C GLU A 199 4.30 -22.66 -28.17
N ALA A 200 4.88 -22.64 -26.98
CA ALA A 200 6.25 -22.18 -26.79
C ALA A 200 7.25 -23.10 -27.52
N ILE A 201 8.45 -22.59 -27.79
CA ILE A 201 9.60 -23.36 -28.30
C ILE A 201 9.93 -24.50 -27.32
N ASP A 202 9.72 -24.25 -26.02
CA ASP A 202 9.89 -25.23 -24.95
C ASP A 202 8.65 -26.14 -24.83
N LYS A 203 8.76 -27.34 -25.40
CA LYS A 203 7.70 -28.36 -25.45
C LYS A 203 7.35 -28.99 -24.09
N ASN A 204 8.16 -28.75 -23.06
CA ASN A 204 7.94 -29.26 -21.71
C ASN A 204 7.25 -28.23 -20.79
N THR A 205 6.79 -27.11 -21.36
CA THR A 205 6.01 -26.11 -20.63
C THR A 205 4.56 -26.11 -21.11
N ASP A 206 3.60 -25.95 -20.20
CA ASP A 206 2.20 -25.68 -20.54
C ASP A 206 1.97 -24.23 -21.03
N LEU A 207 3.04 -23.50 -21.37
CA LEU A 207 2.99 -22.13 -21.84
C LEU A 207 2.51 -22.09 -23.29
N LYS A 208 1.43 -21.35 -23.52
CA LYS A 208 0.82 -21.15 -24.83
C LYS A 208 0.91 -19.69 -25.21
N ALA A 209 1.17 -19.40 -26.48
CA ALA A 209 1.10 -18.03 -26.98
C ALA A 209 -0.37 -17.59 -27.00
N ILE A 210 -1.25 -18.51 -27.40
CA ILE A 210 -2.70 -18.34 -27.40
C ILE A 210 -3.28 -18.73 -26.04
N VAL A 211 -3.78 -17.75 -25.27
CA VAL A 211 -4.29 -17.98 -23.90
C VAL A 211 -5.60 -17.26 -23.65
N HIS A 212 -6.51 -17.98 -22.99
CA HIS A 212 -7.70 -17.47 -22.34
C HIS A 212 -8.02 -18.33 -21.11
N ASN A 213 -8.30 -17.71 -19.96
CA ASN A 213 -8.71 -18.40 -18.75
C ASN A 213 -9.86 -17.66 -18.07
N TYR A 214 -11.06 -18.23 -18.09
CA TYR A 214 -12.25 -17.58 -17.54
C TYR A 214 -12.25 -17.41 -16.02
N ASN A 215 -11.38 -18.12 -15.30
CA ASN A 215 -11.19 -17.94 -13.85
C ASN A 215 -10.28 -16.75 -13.51
N SER A 216 -9.78 -16.03 -14.51
CA SER A 216 -8.90 -14.88 -14.33
C SER A 216 -9.57 -13.63 -14.88
N LEU A 217 -9.70 -12.61 -14.02
CA LEU A 217 -10.20 -11.27 -14.39
C LEU A 217 -9.37 -10.60 -15.50
N GLN A 218 -8.15 -11.08 -15.77
CA GLN A 218 -7.35 -10.63 -16.92
C GLN A 218 -7.96 -11.03 -18.27
N TYR A 219 -8.64 -12.18 -18.33
CA TYR A 219 -9.12 -12.78 -19.58
C TYR A 219 -10.66 -12.85 -19.67
N PHE A 220 -11.35 -12.77 -18.52
CA PHE A 220 -12.80 -12.80 -18.45
C PHE A 220 -13.29 -12.00 -17.23
N ASN A 221 -14.18 -11.05 -17.44
CA ASN A 221 -14.72 -10.22 -16.36
C ASN A 221 -16.25 -10.08 -16.48
N LYS A 222 -16.97 -10.31 -15.37
CA LYS A 222 -18.41 -10.02 -15.27
C LYS A 222 -18.56 -8.56 -14.84
N LEU A 223 -18.96 -7.69 -15.77
CA LEU A 223 -19.06 -6.25 -15.55
C LEU A 223 -20.42 -5.83 -15.00
N SER A 224 -21.48 -6.53 -15.41
CA SER A 224 -22.83 -6.40 -14.88
C SER A 224 -23.56 -7.75 -15.00
N ASP A 225 -24.84 -7.81 -14.65
CA ASP A 225 -25.62 -9.03 -14.92
C ASP A 225 -25.74 -9.29 -16.42
N SER A 226 -25.75 -8.26 -17.27
CA SER A 226 -25.87 -8.43 -18.73
C SER A 226 -24.56 -8.33 -19.50
N GLU A 227 -23.49 -7.78 -18.91
CA GLU A 227 -22.26 -7.44 -19.63
C GLU A 227 -21.05 -8.24 -19.17
N TYR A 228 -20.33 -8.77 -20.15
CA TYR A 228 -19.17 -9.62 -19.93
C TYR A 228 -18.04 -9.21 -20.87
N GLU A 229 -16.85 -9.03 -20.31
CA GLU A 229 -15.63 -8.79 -21.05
C GLU A 229 -14.92 -10.11 -21.34
N PHE A 230 -14.51 -10.31 -22.59
CA PHE A 230 -13.75 -11.46 -23.04
C PHE A 230 -12.44 -10.99 -23.64
N LYS A 231 -11.34 -11.65 -23.28
CA LYS A 231 -10.01 -11.36 -23.82
C LYS A 231 -9.24 -12.63 -24.11
N ILE A 232 -8.51 -12.62 -25.22
CA ILE A 232 -7.58 -13.67 -25.64
C ILE A 232 -6.23 -13.03 -25.98
N ARG A 233 -5.14 -13.66 -25.54
CA ARG A 233 -3.77 -13.28 -25.90
C ARG A 233 -3.28 -14.16 -27.04
N THR A 234 -2.44 -13.63 -27.93
CA THR A 234 -1.69 -14.36 -28.97
C THR A 234 -0.26 -13.82 -29.09
N GLN A 235 0.60 -14.50 -29.87
CA GLN A 235 1.92 -13.95 -30.18
C GLN A 235 1.79 -12.68 -31.03
N MET A 236 2.64 -11.68 -30.79
CA MET A 236 2.60 -10.43 -31.56
C MET A 236 2.89 -10.69 -33.04
N ASN A 237 2.06 -10.10 -33.90
CA ASN A 237 2.10 -10.26 -35.35
C ASN A 237 1.91 -11.71 -35.82
N ASP A 238 1.08 -12.49 -35.13
CA ASP A 238 0.73 -13.87 -35.50
C ASP A 238 -0.71 -14.03 -36.02
N VAL A 239 -1.61 -13.14 -35.61
CA VAL A 239 -3.05 -13.21 -35.94
C VAL A 239 -3.50 -11.92 -36.60
N GLU A 240 -4.15 -12.01 -37.76
CA GLU A 240 -4.76 -10.86 -38.46
C GLU A 240 -6.05 -10.40 -37.77
N ARG A 241 -6.97 -11.31 -37.50
CA ARG A 241 -8.28 -11.00 -36.88
C ARG A 241 -8.68 -12.07 -35.90
N ALA A 242 -9.34 -11.68 -34.82
CA ALA A 242 -9.91 -12.60 -33.85
C ALA A 242 -11.40 -12.34 -33.66
N TYR A 243 -12.17 -13.39 -33.44
CA TYR A 243 -13.59 -13.35 -33.16
C TYR A 243 -13.91 -14.24 -31.96
N ILE A 244 -15.07 -14.04 -31.35
CA ILE A 244 -15.66 -14.94 -30.36
C ILE A 244 -17.04 -15.39 -30.83
N SER A 245 -17.30 -16.68 -30.70
CA SER A 245 -18.59 -17.30 -30.97
C SER A 245 -19.23 -17.73 -29.65
N VAL A 246 -20.41 -17.20 -29.32
CA VAL A 246 -21.09 -17.39 -28.03
C VAL A 246 -22.52 -17.89 -28.22
N VAL A 247 -22.94 -18.80 -27.33
CA VAL A 247 -24.31 -19.33 -27.21
C VAL A 247 -24.69 -19.38 -25.72
N LEU A 248 -25.98 -19.21 -25.39
CA LEU A 248 -26.48 -19.23 -24.00
C LEU A 248 -27.02 -20.61 -23.58
N HIS A 249 -27.60 -21.38 -24.50
CA HIS A 249 -28.02 -22.77 -24.29
C HIS A 249 -27.57 -23.69 -25.44
N GLU A 250 -27.12 -24.92 -25.17
CA GLU A 250 -26.66 -25.85 -26.23
C GLU A 250 -27.75 -26.19 -27.26
N GLU A 251 -29.02 -26.07 -26.86
CA GLU A 251 -30.19 -26.31 -27.72
C GLU A 251 -30.58 -25.07 -28.55
N ASP A 252 -29.98 -23.90 -28.29
CA ASP A 252 -30.24 -22.68 -29.05
C ASP A 252 -29.52 -22.74 -30.41
N ASN A 253 -30.27 -22.63 -31.51
CA ASN A 253 -29.71 -22.47 -32.87
C ASN A 253 -29.14 -21.06 -33.13
N TYR A 254 -29.07 -20.19 -32.12
CA TYR A 254 -28.64 -18.80 -32.27
C TYR A 254 -27.18 -18.63 -31.84
N GLU A 255 -26.27 -18.77 -32.81
CA GLU A 255 -24.83 -18.50 -32.65
C GLU A 255 -24.55 -17.01 -32.84
N MET A 256 -24.07 -16.33 -31.80
CA MET A 256 -23.62 -14.93 -31.90
C MET A 256 -22.11 -14.90 -32.16
N ILE A 257 -21.67 -14.18 -33.19
CA ILE A 257 -20.24 -14.02 -33.51
C ILE A 257 -19.88 -12.54 -33.46
N TYR A 258 -18.85 -12.21 -32.69
CA TYR A 258 -18.35 -10.84 -32.52
C TYR A 258 -16.86 -10.79 -32.85
N GLU A 259 -16.44 -9.78 -33.62
CA GLU A 259 -15.02 -9.49 -33.84
C GLU A 259 -14.41 -8.85 -32.60
N LEU A 260 -13.16 -9.16 -32.27
CA LEU A 260 -12.46 -8.62 -31.12
C LEU A 260 -11.52 -7.48 -31.53
N GLU A 261 -11.36 -6.49 -30.65
CA GLU A 261 -10.47 -5.34 -30.87
C GLU A 261 -9.04 -5.68 -30.43
N ARG A 262 -8.04 -5.26 -31.22
CA ARG A 262 -6.62 -5.58 -30.96
C ARG A 262 -5.93 -4.50 -30.12
N TYR A 263 -5.24 -4.93 -29.08
CA TYR A 263 -4.29 -4.16 -28.28
C TYR A 263 -2.89 -4.78 -28.36
N GLN A 264 -1.87 -3.97 -28.64
CA GLN A 264 -0.49 -4.42 -28.83
C GLN A 264 0.40 -4.14 -27.63
N ASP A 265 0.94 -5.19 -27.01
CA ASP A 265 1.95 -5.10 -25.97
C ASP A 265 3.35 -5.31 -26.57
N LYS A 266 3.98 -4.21 -26.98
CA LYS A 266 5.33 -4.21 -27.58
C LYS A 266 6.43 -4.51 -26.56
N THR A 267 6.18 -4.28 -25.28
CA THR A 267 7.14 -4.56 -24.21
C THR A 267 7.28 -6.06 -24.03
N ASN A 268 6.16 -6.78 -24.06
CA ASN A 268 6.14 -8.22 -23.80
C ASN A 268 6.03 -9.09 -25.07
N GLY A 269 5.78 -8.49 -26.23
CA GLY A 269 5.75 -9.18 -27.51
C GLY A 269 4.46 -9.98 -27.76
N PHE A 270 3.32 -9.51 -27.22
CA PHE A 270 2.02 -10.15 -27.41
C PHE A 270 0.97 -9.21 -28.03
N ASP A 271 0.03 -9.81 -28.76
CA ASP A 271 -1.23 -9.18 -29.14
C ASP A 271 -2.32 -9.65 -28.16
N TYR A 272 -3.18 -8.73 -27.72
CA TYR A 272 -4.40 -9.03 -26.96
C TYR A 272 -5.61 -8.64 -27.81
N PHE A 273 -6.60 -9.52 -27.86
CA PHE A 273 -7.86 -9.27 -28.54
C PHE A 273 -9.00 -9.30 -27.53
N GLU A 274 -9.77 -8.21 -27.43
CA GLU A 274 -10.80 -8.07 -26.40
C GLU A 274 -12.14 -7.54 -26.92
N ARG A 275 -13.23 -7.86 -26.20
CA ARG A 275 -14.56 -7.30 -26.44
C ARG A 275 -15.46 -7.43 -25.22
N ILE A 276 -16.26 -6.38 -24.99
CA ILE A 276 -17.41 -6.41 -24.08
C ILE A 276 -18.66 -6.81 -24.87
N ILE A 277 -19.41 -7.78 -24.36
CA ILE A 277 -20.67 -8.25 -24.94
C ILE A 277 -21.79 -8.04 -23.92
N ASN A 278 -22.85 -7.35 -24.37
CA ASN A 278 -24.08 -7.16 -23.61
C ASN A 278 -25.16 -8.13 -24.11
N PHE A 279 -25.62 -9.04 -23.26
CA PHE A 279 -26.68 -10.02 -23.59
C PHE A 279 -28.09 -9.53 -23.25
N GLY A 280 -28.24 -8.31 -22.73
CA GLY A 280 -29.51 -7.67 -22.35
C GLY A 280 -30.19 -8.27 -21.11
N LYS A 281 -29.68 -9.38 -20.57
CA LYS A 281 -30.17 -10.07 -19.37
C LYS A 281 -29.07 -10.89 -18.73
N GLU A 282 -29.32 -11.35 -17.50
CA GLU A 282 -28.41 -12.27 -16.81
C GLU A 282 -28.20 -13.57 -17.58
N ALA A 283 -26.96 -13.83 -17.95
CA ALA A 283 -26.56 -15.03 -18.67
C ALA A 283 -26.00 -16.07 -17.69
N LYS A 284 -26.87 -16.88 -17.06
CA LYS A 284 -26.46 -17.89 -16.06
C LYS A 284 -25.36 -18.84 -16.52
N LYS A 285 -25.34 -19.15 -17.83
CA LYS A 285 -24.29 -19.93 -18.47
C LYS A 285 -23.89 -19.28 -19.79
N LEU A 286 -22.61 -19.39 -20.10
CA LEU A 286 -22.02 -18.94 -21.36
C LEU A 286 -21.28 -20.11 -22.00
N LEU A 287 -21.52 -20.32 -23.29
CA LEU A 287 -20.84 -21.35 -24.09
C LEU A 287 -20.13 -20.70 -25.26
N TYR A 288 -18.80 -20.79 -25.33
CA TYR A 288 -18.06 -20.09 -26.37
C TYR A 288 -16.74 -20.74 -26.82
N TYR A 289 -16.23 -20.28 -27.96
CA TYR A 289 -14.84 -20.45 -28.40
C TYR A 289 -14.39 -19.20 -29.15
N PHE A 290 -13.09 -19.01 -29.30
CA PHE A 290 -12.49 -17.98 -30.12
C PHE A 290 -12.20 -18.51 -31.53
N ILE A 291 -12.23 -17.63 -32.52
CA ILE A 291 -11.90 -17.89 -33.92
C ILE A 291 -10.74 -16.96 -34.28
N LEU A 292 -9.62 -17.51 -34.74
CA LEU A 292 -8.44 -16.76 -35.18
C LEU A 292 -8.34 -16.90 -36.70
N GLU A 293 -8.10 -15.78 -37.38
CA GLU A 293 -7.97 -15.71 -38.83
C GLU A 293 -6.62 -15.07 -39.20
N ASP A 294 -5.93 -15.68 -40.16
CA ASP A 294 -4.68 -15.19 -40.75
C ASP A 294 -4.56 -15.74 -42.18
N ASN A 295 -4.41 -14.87 -43.19
CA ASN A 295 -4.31 -15.20 -44.62
C ASN A 295 -5.36 -16.22 -45.12
N GLY A 296 -6.61 -16.04 -44.68
CA GLY A 296 -7.74 -16.92 -45.05
C GLY A 296 -7.78 -18.28 -44.33
N SER A 297 -6.76 -18.64 -43.56
CA SER A 297 -6.79 -19.79 -42.65
C SER A 297 -7.57 -19.44 -41.38
N ARG A 298 -8.38 -20.39 -40.88
CA ARG A 298 -9.13 -20.24 -39.63
C ARG A 298 -8.79 -21.33 -38.61
N ALA A 299 -8.49 -20.90 -37.40
CA ALA A 299 -8.32 -21.78 -36.25
C ALA A 299 -9.32 -21.40 -35.13
N TYR A 300 -9.66 -22.38 -34.31
CA TYR A 300 -10.68 -22.28 -33.26
C TYR A 300 -10.06 -22.66 -31.91
N PHE A 301 -10.24 -21.81 -30.90
CA PHE A 301 -9.65 -22.00 -29.58
C PHE A 301 -10.72 -22.01 -28.47
N ASN A 302 -10.84 -23.12 -27.74
CA ASN A 302 -11.84 -23.29 -26.67
C ASN A 302 -11.29 -23.02 -25.26
N GLY A 303 -10.19 -22.27 -25.14
CA GLY A 303 -9.50 -22.04 -23.86
C GLY A 303 -8.47 -23.11 -23.51
N LYS A 304 -8.49 -24.29 -24.16
CA LYS A 304 -7.53 -25.38 -23.89
C LYS A 304 -6.78 -25.89 -25.11
N THR A 305 -7.42 -25.94 -26.27
CA THR A 305 -6.88 -26.53 -27.50
C THR A 305 -7.16 -25.63 -28.69
N LEU A 306 -6.18 -25.50 -29.58
CA LEU A 306 -6.34 -24.89 -30.91
C LEU A 306 -6.68 -25.99 -31.92
N SER A 307 -7.71 -25.79 -32.74
CA SER A 307 -8.18 -26.75 -33.75
C SER A 307 -8.50 -26.02 -35.05
N TYR A 308 -8.29 -26.66 -36.20
CA TYR A 308 -8.73 -26.12 -37.51
C TYR A 308 -10.16 -26.54 -37.87
N SER A 309 -10.83 -27.26 -36.97
CA SER A 309 -12.26 -27.59 -37.02
C SER A 309 -12.97 -27.10 -35.75
N LYS A 310 -14.28 -26.82 -35.84
CA LYS A 310 -15.07 -26.30 -34.71
C LYS A 310 -15.02 -27.25 -33.49
N PRO A 311 -14.45 -26.83 -32.35
CA PRO A 311 -14.33 -27.68 -31.16
C PRO A 311 -15.62 -27.63 -30.33
N LYS A 312 -15.70 -28.47 -29.28
CA LYS A 312 -16.69 -28.27 -28.21
C LYS A 312 -16.47 -26.91 -27.55
N ARG A 313 -17.57 -26.22 -27.23
CA ARG A 313 -17.57 -24.92 -26.56
C ARG A 313 -17.07 -25.05 -25.13
N LEU A 314 -16.33 -24.04 -24.69
CA LEU A 314 -16.04 -23.81 -23.29
C LEU A 314 -17.34 -23.44 -22.57
N ILE A 315 -17.61 -24.05 -21.42
CA ILE A 315 -18.83 -23.78 -20.63
C ILE A 315 -18.42 -23.05 -19.36
N VAL A 316 -19.03 -21.88 -19.13
CA VAL A 316 -18.81 -21.05 -17.94
C VAL A 316 -20.14 -20.85 -17.22
N ASN A 317 -20.15 -21.15 -15.92
CA ASN A 317 -21.28 -20.85 -15.04
C ASN A 317 -21.05 -19.50 -14.35
N THR A 318 -21.72 -18.46 -14.82
CA THR A 318 -21.46 -17.07 -14.41
C THR A 318 -22.04 -16.72 -13.04
N THR A 319 -22.84 -17.61 -12.45
CA THR A 319 -23.39 -17.46 -11.09
C THR A 319 -22.55 -18.19 -10.04
N SER A 320 -21.35 -18.68 -10.40
CA SER A 320 -20.44 -19.30 -9.43
C SER A 320 -19.94 -18.27 -8.42
N LYS A 321 -19.68 -18.70 -7.18
CA LYS A 321 -19.03 -17.85 -6.16
C LYS A 321 -17.63 -17.38 -6.58
N ASP A 322 -17.01 -18.05 -7.54
CA ASP A 322 -15.69 -17.70 -8.06
C ASP A 322 -15.73 -16.62 -9.15
N ILE A 323 -16.92 -16.31 -9.70
CA ILE A 323 -17.13 -15.29 -10.73
C ILE A 323 -18.06 -14.25 -10.13
N GLN A 324 -17.48 -13.31 -9.38
CA GLN A 324 -18.23 -12.23 -8.75
C GLN A 324 -18.05 -10.93 -9.52
N LEU A 325 -19.07 -10.08 -9.43
CA LEU A 325 -18.97 -8.68 -9.80
C LEU A 325 -17.98 -8.01 -8.85
N PHE A 326 -16.87 -7.51 -9.39
CA PHE A 326 -16.02 -6.59 -8.65
C PHE A 326 -16.76 -5.26 -8.51
N ASP A 327 -17.25 -4.98 -7.30
CA ASP A 327 -18.12 -3.84 -7.03
C ASP A 327 -17.30 -2.65 -6.50
N VAL A 328 -17.40 -1.54 -7.22
CA VAL A 328 -16.90 -0.21 -6.82
C VAL A 328 -18.12 0.67 -6.70
N PRO A 329 -18.25 1.50 -5.64
CA PRO A 329 -19.41 2.36 -5.48
C PRO A 329 -19.70 3.16 -6.75
N ASN A 330 -20.93 3.05 -7.27
CA ASN A 330 -21.26 3.62 -8.58
C ASN A 330 -21.02 5.14 -8.63
N TRP A 331 -21.26 5.86 -7.53
CA TRP A 331 -21.02 7.30 -7.43
C TRP A 331 -19.55 7.66 -7.66
N ALA A 332 -18.61 6.77 -7.32
CA ALA A 332 -17.18 7.02 -7.49
C ALA A 332 -16.74 7.05 -8.96
N LYS A 333 -17.53 6.45 -9.88
CA LYS A 333 -17.25 6.47 -11.33
C LYS A 333 -17.50 7.86 -11.95
N GLU A 334 -18.36 8.66 -11.30
CA GLU A 334 -18.69 10.03 -11.70
C GLU A 334 -18.00 11.06 -10.80
N ALA A 335 -17.13 10.62 -9.89
CA ALA A 335 -16.45 11.48 -8.94
C ALA A 335 -15.32 12.28 -9.60
N ILE A 336 -15.35 13.59 -9.40
CA ILE A 336 -14.26 14.53 -9.66
C ILE A 336 -13.67 14.88 -8.31
N TRP A 337 -12.55 14.24 -7.99
CA TRP A 337 -11.88 14.36 -6.69
C TRP A 337 -11.12 15.68 -6.54
N TYR A 338 -11.21 16.26 -5.34
CA TYR A 338 -10.38 17.38 -4.92
C TYR A 338 -9.63 17.02 -3.64
N ASN A 339 -8.31 16.92 -3.73
CA ASN A 339 -7.46 16.67 -2.56
C ASN A 339 -7.20 17.97 -1.80
N ILE A 340 -7.50 17.99 -0.52
CA ILE A 340 -7.32 19.14 0.37
C ILE A 340 -6.28 18.80 1.43
N PHE A 341 -5.23 19.60 1.46
CA PHE A 341 -4.30 19.67 2.57
C PHE A 341 -4.74 20.79 3.52
N PRO A 342 -5.42 20.51 4.66
CA PRO A 342 -6.19 21.53 5.38
C PRO A 342 -5.36 22.73 5.85
N ASP A 343 -4.17 22.50 6.43
CA ASP A 343 -3.25 23.57 6.89
C ASP A 343 -2.91 24.59 5.77
N ARG A 344 -3.03 24.19 4.50
CA ARG A 344 -2.69 25.01 3.32
C ARG A 344 -3.87 25.38 2.43
N PHE A 345 -5.10 25.01 2.80
CA PHE A 345 -6.25 25.25 1.94
C PHE A 345 -6.98 26.61 2.09
N TYR A 346 -7.48 26.94 3.29
CA TYR A 346 -7.85 28.30 3.65
C TYR A 346 -7.86 28.48 5.18
N ASN A 347 -7.40 29.64 5.69
CA ASN A 347 -7.53 30.00 7.10
C ASN A 347 -8.79 30.85 7.27
N GLY A 348 -9.85 30.23 7.79
CA GLY A 348 -11.15 30.87 8.05
C GLY A 348 -11.30 31.29 9.51
N ASN A 349 -10.54 30.68 10.43
CA ASN A 349 -10.60 30.98 11.85
C ASN A 349 -9.19 31.25 12.40
N HIS A 350 -8.92 32.51 12.75
CA HIS A 350 -7.62 32.87 13.34
C HIS A 350 -7.53 32.52 14.83
N TYR A 351 -8.62 32.10 15.48
CA TYR A 351 -8.65 31.82 16.92
C TYR A 351 -8.12 30.42 17.28
N ASN A 352 -8.08 29.50 16.32
CA ASN A 352 -7.48 28.17 16.46
C ASN A 352 -6.15 28.06 15.69
N ASP A 353 -5.58 29.20 15.27
CA ASP A 353 -4.25 29.22 14.66
C ASP A 353 -3.25 28.43 15.54
N PRO A 354 -2.42 27.56 14.94
CA PRO A 354 -1.55 26.68 15.69
C PRO A 354 -0.57 27.48 16.56
N ILE A 355 -0.44 27.04 17.80
CA ILE A 355 0.52 27.57 18.79
C ILE A 355 1.74 26.66 18.95
N PHE A 356 1.84 25.61 18.14
CA PHE A 356 2.86 24.57 18.16
C PHE A 356 3.23 24.14 16.73
N ASN A 357 4.27 23.33 16.62
CA ASN A 357 4.56 22.53 15.43
C ASN A 357 5.03 21.12 15.85
N GLU A 358 5.71 20.39 14.96
CA GLU A 358 6.16 19.01 15.22
C GLU A 358 7.05 18.82 16.46
N PHE A 359 7.61 19.91 17.01
CA PHE A 359 8.38 19.88 18.26
C PHE A 359 7.52 19.97 19.54
N GLY A 360 6.21 20.13 19.39
CA GLY A 360 5.28 20.36 20.48
C GLY A 360 5.23 21.83 20.95
N PRO A 361 4.20 22.21 21.71
CA PRO A 361 4.05 23.56 22.27
C PRO A 361 5.17 23.93 23.27
N GLU A 362 5.80 22.95 23.92
CA GLU A 362 6.80 23.15 24.97
C GLU A 362 8.16 23.65 24.44
N ALA A 363 8.40 23.56 23.13
CA ALA A 363 9.63 24.03 22.48
C ALA A 363 9.69 25.56 22.26
N PHE A 364 8.58 26.26 22.49
CA PHE A 364 8.43 27.69 22.18
C PHE A 364 8.04 28.51 23.41
N LYS A 365 8.32 29.82 23.35
CA LYS A 365 7.76 30.75 24.34
C LYS A 365 6.24 30.80 24.22
N PRO A 366 5.49 30.86 25.34
CA PRO A 366 4.05 31.02 25.35
C PRO A 366 3.60 32.15 24.41
N ASN A 367 2.73 31.80 23.45
CA ASN A 367 2.28 32.76 22.44
C ASN A 367 1.01 33.50 22.92
N ARG A 368 1.24 34.57 23.69
CA ARG A 368 0.17 35.41 24.27
C ARG A 368 -0.73 36.13 23.25
N LEU A 369 -0.39 36.12 21.95
CA LEU A 369 -1.16 36.80 20.89
C LEU A 369 -2.24 35.89 20.29
N HIS A 370 -2.05 34.58 20.31
CA HIS A 370 -3.02 33.60 19.78
C HIS A 370 -4.06 33.20 20.83
N GLU A 371 -3.69 33.30 22.11
CA GLU A 371 -4.52 32.99 23.26
C GLU A 371 -5.22 34.24 23.80
N GLN A 372 -6.23 34.82 23.13
CA GLN A 372 -6.97 36.02 23.58
C GLN A 372 -7.49 35.93 25.04
N ASN A 373 -6.61 36.19 26.01
CA ASN A 373 -6.81 35.95 27.44
C ASN A 373 -7.17 34.50 27.82
N PHE A 374 -6.79 33.49 27.03
CA PHE A 374 -6.84 32.10 27.50
C PHE A 374 -5.56 31.80 28.29
N VAL A 375 -5.59 32.18 29.57
CA VAL A 375 -4.42 32.16 30.48
C VAL A 375 -4.26 30.80 31.18
N GLU A 376 -4.58 29.68 30.52
CA GLU A 376 -4.11 28.40 31.04
C GLU A 376 -2.70 28.19 30.51
N GLU A 377 -1.70 28.39 31.39
CA GLU A 377 -0.33 27.99 31.10
C GLU A 377 -0.32 26.52 30.66
N TYR A 378 0.13 26.28 29.43
CA TYR A 378 0.23 24.96 28.84
C TYR A 378 1.65 24.43 29.03
N LYS A 379 1.82 23.56 30.05
CA LYS A 379 3.09 22.95 30.45
C LYS A 379 4.22 23.98 30.66
N TRP A 380 5.38 23.50 31.06
CA TRP A 380 6.52 24.31 31.49
C TRP A 380 7.48 24.63 30.32
N GLU A 381 8.07 25.81 30.34
CA GLU A 381 9.17 26.16 29.43
C GLU A 381 10.41 25.30 29.77
N LYS A 382 10.99 24.63 28.77
CA LYS A 382 12.18 23.78 29.00
C LYS A 382 13.45 24.27 28.28
N SER A 383 14.42 24.69 29.09
CA SER A 383 15.87 24.87 28.81
C SER A 383 16.36 26.18 28.15
N ASN A 384 17.67 26.45 28.26
CA ASN A 384 18.37 27.66 27.79
C ASN A 384 18.35 27.91 26.26
N ASN A 385 17.74 27.01 25.49
CA ASN A 385 17.65 27.03 24.01
C ASN A 385 16.20 27.18 23.50
N VAL A 386 15.32 27.85 24.26
CA VAL A 386 13.97 28.20 23.79
C VAL A 386 14.04 28.89 22.44
N LEU A 387 13.37 28.31 21.43
CA LEU A 387 13.16 28.99 20.15
C LEU A 387 12.37 30.28 20.40
N SER A 388 12.49 31.29 19.54
CA SER A 388 11.66 32.49 19.66
C SER A 388 10.17 32.12 19.73
N GLN A 389 9.31 33.08 20.09
CA GLN A 389 7.87 32.92 19.97
C GLN A 389 7.51 32.24 18.64
N PHE A 390 6.73 31.15 18.70
CA PHE A 390 6.27 30.47 17.50
C PHE A 390 5.43 31.46 16.68
N ASP A 391 5.72 31.52 15.38
CA ASP A 391 4.93 32.32 14.44
C ASP A 391 4.66 31.46 13.22
N ARG A 392 3.40 31.44 12.80
CA ARG A 392 2.97 30.70 11.63
C ARG A 392 3.48 31.40 10.37
N ASN A 393 3.67 30.64 9.31
CA ASN A 393 3.96 31.22 8.01
C ASN A 393 2.71 31.95 7.50
N ARG A 394 2.91 33.16 6.97
CA ARG A 394 1.84 33.84 6.25
C ARG A 394 1.40 32.96 5.08
N TRP A 395 0.10 32.81 4.89
CA TRP A 395 -0.52 32.08 3.79
C TRP A 395 0.22 32.22 2.44
N THR A 396 0.53 33.45 2.08
CA THR A 396 1.13 33.83 0.78
C THR A 396 2.65 33.97 0.84
N ALA A 397 3.30 33.52 1.90
CA ALA A 397 4.76 33.62 2.03
C ALA A 397 5.45 32.72 0.99
N ASP A 398 6.59 33.19 0.46
CA ASP A 398 7.42 32.38 -0.42
C ASP A 398 8.01 31.22 0.38
N PHE A 399 7.86 29.98 -0.12
CA PHE A 399 8.40 28.79 0.54
C PHE A 399 9.93 28.82 0.72
N ARG A 400 10.65 29.70 0.04
CA ARG A 400 12.10 29.87 0.20
C ARG A 400 12.47 30.80 1.35
N GLU A 401 11.54 31.59 1.86
CA GLU A 401 11.80 32.52 2.95
C GLU A 401 11.69 31.82 4.30
N GLN A 402 12.67 32.04 5.16
CA GLN A 402 12.70 31.48 6.53
C GLN A 402 12.12 32.48 7.53
N VAL A 403 11.30 31.97 8.46
CA VAL A 403 10.81 32.73 9.61
C VAL A 403 11.82 32.74 10.76
N ILE A 404 11.58 33.56 11.79
CA ILE A 404 12.57 33.81 12.86
C ILE A 404 12.93 32.53 13.62
N TRP A 405 11.93 31.72 13.98
CA TRP A 405 12.18 30.49 14.74
C TRP A 405 12.96 29.45 13.92
N GLU A 406 12.78 29.39 12.60
CA GLU A 406 13.60 28.55 11.71
C GLU A 406 15.05 29.00 11.71
N LYS A 407 15.29 30.31 11.53
CA LYS A 407 16.65 30.88 11.53
C LYS A 407 17.38 30.70 12.87
N LEU A 408 16.64 30.56 13.96
CA LEU A 408 17.21 30.29 15.29
C LEU A 408 17.44 28.80 15.50
N GLY A 409 16.46 27.96 15.19
CA GLY A 409 16.55 26.52 15.36
C GLY A 409 17.58 25.86 14.44
N GLU A 410 17.74 26.37 13.22
CA GLU A 410 18.72 25.88 12.25
C GLU A 410 20.17 26.31 12.55
N ARG A 411 20.44 27.11 13.60
CA ARG A 411 21.82 27.55 13.91
C ARG A 411 22.72 26.41 14.37
N GLU A 412 22.13 25.40 15.01
CA GLU A 412 22.86 24.32 15.69
C GLU A 412 22.60 22.94 15.07
N ILE A 413 21.88 22.88 13.94
CA ILE A 413 21.56 21.64 13.21
C ILE A 413 21.95 21.75 11.72
N ASP A 414 22.15 20.61 11.07
CA ASP A 414 22.60 20.51 9.68
C ASP A 414 21.48 20.22 8.67
N TYR A 415 20.22 20.26 9.11
CA TYR A 415 19.03 20.03 8.30
C TYR A 415 18.02 21.19 8.40
N SER A 416 17.12 21.29 7.41
CA SER A 416 16.15 22.39 7.34
C SER A 416 14.86 22.08 8.08
N LEU A 417 14.38 23.07 8.84
CA LEU A 417 13.13 23.05 9.60
C LEU A 417 11.90 23.42 8.78
N LYS A 418 12.04 23.61 7.46
CA LYS A 418 10.94 24.01 6.57
C LYS A 418 9.73 23.06 6.57
N TYR A 419 9.92 21.82 7.00
CA TYR A 419 8.85 20.81 7.11
C TYR A 419 8.03 20.99 8.40
N ALA A 420 8.54 21.72 9.39
CA ALA A 420 7.85 22.06 10.64
C ALA A 420 6.92 23.29 10.53
N ARG A 421 6.69 23.81 9.31
CA ARG A 421 5.95 25.06 9.07
C ARG A 421 4.43 24.86 9.15
N MET A 422 3.76 25.71 9.91
CA MET A 422 2.31 25.81 9.95
C MET A 422 1.83 27.08 9.24
N TYR A 423 0.68 27.04 8.60
CA TYR A 423 0.06 28.19 7.91
C TYR A 423 -1.32 28.52 8.49
N GLY A 424 -1.91 27.57 9.23
CA GLY A 424 -3.13 27.75 10.00
C GLY A 424 -4.39 27.63 9.17
N GLY A 425 -4.37 26.88 8.05
CA GLY A 425 -5.61 26.50 7.40
C GLY A 425 -6.44 25.54 8.26
N ASP A 426 -7.77 25.66 8.21
CA ASP A 426 -8.68 25.07 9.18
C ASP A 426 -10.03 24.62 8.56
N LEU A 427 -10.89 23.97 9.35
CA LEU A 427 -12.16 23.43 8.87
C LEU A 427 -13.18 24.51 8.51
N GLN A 428 -13.17 25.64 9.23
CA GLN A 428 -14.04 26.78 8.92
C GLN A 428 -13.66 27.34 7.54
N GLY A 429 -12.37 27.42 7.25
CA GLY A 429 -11.88 27.87 5.96
C GLY A 429 -12.23 26.92 4.82
N ILE A 430 -12.20 25.61 5.06
CA ILE A 430 -12.72 24.63 4.10
C ILE A 430 -14.21 24.87 3.84
N LYS A 431 -15.02 25.02 4.90
CA LYS A 431 -16.47 25.26 4.81
C LYS A 431 -16.79 26.51 3.97
N GLU A 432 -16.05 27.60 4.18
CA GLU A 432 -16.22 28.85 3.44
C GLU A 432 -15.93 28.75 1.94
N LYS A 433 -15.15 27.75 1.51
CA LYS A 433 -14.81 27.53 0.09
C LYS A 433 -15.62 26.43 -0.58
N ILE A 434 -16.62 25.84 0.08
CA ILE A 434 -17.57 24.93 -0.56
C ILE A 434 -18.22 25.57 -1.81
N PRO A 435 -18.65 26.85 -1.82
CA PRO A 435 -19.17 27.48 -3.03
C PRO A 435 -18.19 27.47 -4.21
N TYR A 436 -16.90 27.68 -3.94
CA TYR A 436 -15.83 27.61 -4.96
C TYR A 436 -15.68 26.18 -5.52
N MET A 437 -15.72 25.16 -4.66
CA MET A 437 -15.62 23.76 -5.10
C MET A 437 -16.79 23.37 -5.99
N LYS A 438 -18.00 23.85 -5.67
CA LYS A 438 -19.19 23.64 -6.51
C LYS A 438 -19.08 24.34 -7.85
N GLU A 439 -18.60 25.58 -7.86
CA GLU A 439 -18.36 26.32 -9.12
C GLU A 439 -17.36 25.58 -10.02
N LEU A 440 -16.33 24.97 -9.42
CA LEU A 440 -15.35 24.15 -10.14
C LEU A 440 -15.93 22.82 -10.65
N GLY A 441 -17.08 22.37 -10.11
CA GLY A 441 -17.74 21.11 -10.47
C GLY A 441 -17.26 19.88 -9.69
N ILE A 442 -16.60 20.09 -8.54
CA ILE A 442 -16.14 19.01 -7.65
C ILE A 442 -17.35 18.41 -6.91
N ASN A 443 -17.38 17.08 -6.82
CA ASN A 443 -18.41 16.31 -6.11
C ASN A 443 -17.83 15.26 -5.13
N ALA A 444 -16.50 15.22 -4.96
CA ALA A 444 -15.84 14.38 -3.97
C ALA A 444 -14.56 15.05 -3.45
N VAL A 445 -14.35 14.99 -2.14
CA VAL A 445 -13.19 15.56 -1.45
C VAL A 445 -12.43 14.46 -0.73
N TRP A 446 -11.11 14.49 -0.87
CA TRP A 446 -10.19 13.73 -0.04
C TRP A 446 -9.47 14.71 0.88
N LEU A 447 -9.61 14.52 2.19
CA LEU A 447 -8.84 15.27 3.18
C LEU A 447 -7.55 14.49 3.49
N ASN A 448 -6.39 15.14 3.36
CA ASN A 448 -5.16 14.70 4.04
C ASN A 448 -5.41 14.50 5.55
N PRO A 449 -4.52 13.80 6.30
CA PRO A 449 -4.80 13.40 7.67
C PRO A 449 -5.31 14.56 8.54
N VAL A 450 -6.45 14.34 9.21
CA VAL A 450 -7.17 15.35 10.02
C VAL A 450 -7.09 15.09 11.52
N PHE A 451 -6.63 13.90 11.91
CA PHE A 451 -6.56 13.47 13.30
C PHE A 451 -5.54 14.27 14.10
N PHE A 452 -5.74 14.31 15.41
CA PHE A 452 -4.92 15.09 16.32
C PHE A 452 -3.43 14.75 16.15
N SER A 453 -2.64 15.76 15.83
CA SER A 453 -1.19 15.68 15.67
C SER A 453 -0.57 17.06 15.78
N TYR A 454 0.62 17.12 16.38
CA TYR A 454 1.44 18.33 16.40
C TYR A 454 2.12 18.62 15.07
N GLN A 455 2.22 17.63 14.17
CA GLN A 455 2.81 17.79 12.85
C GLN A 455 1.84 18.55 11.94
N ASN A 456 2.36 19.33 10.97
CA ASN A 456 1.52 20.04 10.01
C ASN A 456 0.81 19.09 9.02
N HIS A 457 1.47 17.99 8.67
CA HIS A 457 1.00 16.98 7.73
C HIS A 457 0.19 15.87 8.40
N LYS A 458 0.26 15.77 9.73
CA LYS A 458 -0.53 14.87 10.58
C LYS A 458 -0.46 13.37 10.25
N TYR A 459 0.58 12.95 9.53
CA TYR A 459 0.82 11.52 9.23
C TYR A 459 1.26 10.74 10.48
N GLY A 460 1.90 11.38 11.47
CA GLY A 460 2.00 10.83 12.82
C GLY A 460 0.82 11.31 13.66
N ALA A 461 -0.25 10.53 13.80
CA ALA A 461 -1.35 10.87 14.69
C ALA A 461 -0.96 10.66 16.16
N ASN A 462 -1.26 11.64 17.01
CA ASN A 462 -1.23 11.54 18.47
C ASN A 462 -2.49 10.83 18.98
N ASP A 463 -3.62 11.04 18.31
CA ASP A 463 -4.88 10.35 18.61
C ASP A 463 -5.78 10.27 17.37
N PHE A 464 -6.04 9.05 16.91
CA PHE A 464 -6.92 8.78 15.76
C PHE A 464 -8.42 8.96 16.07
N ARG A 465 -8.80 9.07 17.35
CA ARG A 465 -10.20 9.22 17.76
C ARG A 465 -10.72 10.63 17.51
N HIS A 466 -9.83 11.63 17.44
CA HIS A 466 -10.21 13.04 17.47
C HIS A 466 -9.57 13.86 16.35
N ILE A 467 -10.29 14.87 15.90
CA ILE A 467 -9.81 15.89 14.98
C ILE A 467 -8.82 16.82 15.68
N SER A 468 -7.81 17.26 14.94
CA SER A 468 -6.78 18.14 15.49
C SER A 468 -7.36 19.50 15.94
N PRO A 469 -7.08 19.94 17.18
CA PRO A 469 -7.57 21.22 17.71
C PRO A 469 -7.22 22.46 16.86
N ASP A 470 -6.07 22.46 16.19
CA ASP A 470 -5.65 23.52 15.25
C ASP A 470 -6.47 23.55 13.95
N PHE A 471 -7.21 22.49 13.62
CA PHE A 471 -8.20 22.50 12.55
C PHE A 471 -9.61 22.86 13.04
N GLY A 472 -9.96 22.47 14.28
CA GLY A 472 -11.24 22.73 14.92
C GLY A 472 -11.19 23.88 15.92
N THR A 473 -11.00 23.57 17.21
CA THR A 473 -10.88 24.57 18.27
C THR A 473 -9.79 24.23 19.30
N ILE A 474 -9.03 25.25 19.72
CA ILE A 474 -8.06 25.13 20.82
C ILE A 474 -8.76 25.27 22.18
N LYS A 475 -9.71 26.20 22.28
CA LYS A 475 -10.49 26.47 23.49
C LYS A 475 -11.95 26.11 23.25
N THR A 476 -12.50 25.25 24.09
CA THR A 476 -13.88 24.83 23.96
C THR A 476 -14.85 25.99 24.25
N SER A 477 -15.97 26.04 23.53
CA SER A 477 -16.97 27.11 23.56
C SER A 477 -18.30 26.68 24.19
N GLY A 478 -18.48 25.37 24.43
CA GLY A 478 -19.72 24.79 24.95
C GLY A 478 -20.81 24.60 23.89
N LYS A 479 -20.50 24.80 22.60
CA LYS A 479 -21.41 24.58 21.48
C LYS A 479 -21.38 23.14 20.98
N THR A 480 -22.54 22.64 20.55
CA THR A 480 -22.69 21.33 19.91
C THR A 480 -22.78 21.40 18.38
N HIS A 481 -22.71 22.61 17.80
CA HIS A 481 -22.74 22.86 16.35
C HIS A 481 -23.94 22.23 15.61
N GLY A 482 -25.07 22.03 16.31
CA GLY A 482 -26.27 21.43 15.73
C GLY A 482 -26.12 19.94 15.37
N VAL A 483 -25.14 19.26 15.98
CA VAL A 483 -24.89 17.83 15.83
C VAL A 483 -25.61 17.08 16.94
N GLU A 484 -26.34 16.03 16.57
CA GLU A 484 -27.04 15.14 17.50
C GLU A 484 -26.18 13.90 17.75
N ILE A 485 -26.05 13.48 19.01
CA ILE A 485 -25.31 12.27 19.39
C ILE A 485 -26.29 11.24 19.92
N ASN A 486 -26.27 10.05 19.31
CA ASN A 486 -27.13 8.97 19.74
C ASN A 486 -26.58 8.32 21.02
N LYS A 487 -27.41 8.25 22.05
CA LYS A 487 -27.05 7.64 23.36
C LYS A 487 -26.73 6.14 23.28
N ASN A 488 -27.21 5.48 22.22
CA ASN A 488 -26.94 4.07 21.95
C ASN A 488 -25.74 3.85 21.00
N ASN A 489 -25.06 4.92 20.57
CA ASN A 489 -23.88 4.82 19.73
C ASN A 489 -22.78 4.06 20.49
N LYS A 490 -22.29 2.96 19.91
CA LYS A 490 -21.27 2.11 20.54
C LYS A 490 -19.86 2.69 20.42
N TYR A 491 -19.68 3.71 19.58
CA TYR A 491 -18.40 4.33 19.22
C TYR A 491 -18.30 5.78 19.71
N GLY A 492 -18.93 6.06 20.84
CA GLY A 492 -19.00 7.36 21.50
C GLY A 492 -20.44 7.86 21.59
N ASN A 493 -21.02 7.80 22.79
CA ASN A 493 -22.41 8.16 23.05
C ASN A 493 -22.60 9.46 23.86
N LYS A 494 -21.52 10.24 24.00
CA LYS A 494 -21.48 11.49 24.77
C LYS A 494 -20.75 12.57 24.00
N SER A 495 -21.18 13.81 24.19
CA SER A 495 -20.41 15.00 23.82
C SER A 495 -19.44 15.38 24.93
N TYR A 496 -18.43 16.17 24.58
CA TYR A 496 -17.56 16.82 25.55
C TYR A 496 -18.34 17.67 26.57
N VAL A 497 -19.50 18.22 26.20
CA VAL A 497 -20.38 18.98 27.10
C VAL A 497 -20.95 18.09 28.19
N ASP A 498 -21.36 16.87 27.84
CA ASP A 498 -21.89 15.88 28.81
C ASP A 498 -20.83 15.47 29.85
N VAL A 499 -19.56 15.46 29.44
CA VAL A 499 -18.43 15.03 30.28
C VAL A 499 -17.89 16.18 31.14
N LEU A 500 -17.70 17.37 30.55
CA LEU A 500 -17.09 18.50 31.23
C LEU A 500 -18.08 19.37 32.03
N GLY A 501 -19.38 19.31 31.70
CA GLY A 501 -20.42 20.13 32.32
C GLY A 501 -20.07 21.63 32.26
N ASN A 502 -19.98 22.28 33.41
CA ASN A 502 -19.67 23.72 33.50
C ASN A 502 -18.31 24.10 32.92
N LYS A 503 -17.36 23.17 32.80
CA LYS A 503 -16.02 23.43 32.24
C LYS A 503 -16.01 23.43 30.70
N ALA A 504 -17.09 22.99 30.05
CA ALA A 504 -17.15 22.84 28.60
C ALA A 504 -17.00 24.14 27.78
N SER A 505 -17.07 25.32 28.40
CA SER A 505 -16.95 26.61 27.70
C SER A 505 -15.61 27.31 27.91
N THR A 506 -14.71 26.71 28.67
CA THR A 506 -13.47 27.35 29.11
C THR A 506 -12.28 26.41 29.17
N SER A 507 -12.35 25.19 28.65
CA SER A 507 -11.23 24.24 28.73
C SER A 507 -10.36 24.28 27.48
N SER A 508 -9.07 23.99 27.66
CA SER A 508 -8.15 23.71 26.55
C SER A 508 -8.43 22.31 26.01
N GLU A 509 -8.91 22.20 24.78
CA GLU A 509 -9.10 20.90 24.13
C GLU A 509 -7.76 20.18 23.95
N LEU A 510 -6.69 20.93 23.65
CA LEU A 510 -5.34 20.41 23.53
C LEU A 510 -4.91 19.68 24.81
N LYS A 511 -5.14 20.29 25.98
CA LYS A 511 -4.80 19.71 27.28
C LYS A 511 -5.67 18.51 27.62
N LEU A 512 -6.95 18.56 27.23
CA LEU A 512 -7.89 17.47 27.50
C LEU A 512 -7.58 16.22 26.68
N LEU A 513 -6.91 16.34 25.54
CA LEU A 513 -6.50 15.20 24.73
C LEU A 513 -5.23 14.49 25.26
N GLU A 514 -4.47 15.13 26.14
CA GLU A 514 -3.26 14.53 26.70
C GLU A 514 -3.57 13.43 27.71
N VAL A 515 -2.81 12.34 27.61
CA VAL A 515 -2.91 11.22 28.55
C VAL A 515 -2.22 11.56 29.87
N SER A 516 -2.91 11.31 30.98
CA SER A 516 -2.31 11.44 32.31
C SER A 516 -1.28 10.33 32.53
N LEU A 517 -0.05 10.70 32.88
CA LEU A 517 1.06 9.75 33.07
C LEU A 517 1.17 9.22 34.51
N ASN A 518 0.50 9.83 35.47
CA ASN A 518 0.54 9.46 36.89
C ASN A 518 -0.78 9.82 37.60
N GLY A 519 -0.95 9.33 38.83
CA GLY A 519 -2.11 9.65 39.68
C GLY A 519 -3.40 8.91 39.30
N GLU A 520 -4.53 9.34 39.89
CA GLU A 520 -5.82 8.63 39.81
C GLU A 520 -6.38 8.47 38.38
N ASN A 521 -5.98 9.36 37.46
CA ASN A 521 -6.41 9.33 36.06
C ASN A 521 -5.38 8.72 35.11
N ARG A 522 -4.32 8.07 35.61
CA ARG A 522 -3.26 7.48 34.79
C ARG A 522 -3.83 6.63 33.64
N GLY A 523 -3.31 6.86 32.43
CA GLY A 523 -3.74 6.16 31.21
C GLY A 523 -5.05 6.65 30.61
N ARG A 524 -5.62 7.75 31.14
CA ARG A 524 -6.81 8.41 30.59
C ARG A 524 -6.48 9.85 30.23
N ASN A 525 -7.16 10.35 29.20
CA ASN A 525 -7.12 11.77 28.87
C ASN A 525 -8.08 12.58 29.75
N GLY A 526 -8.15 13.90 29.56
CA GLY A 526 -9.05 14.79 30.30
C GLY A 526 -10.54 14.53 30.10
N TYR A 527 -10.91 13.74 29.09
CA TYR A 527 -12.27 13.24 28.87
C TYR A 527 -12.54 11.87 29.53
N GLY A 528 -11.51 11.23 30.08
CA GLY A 528 -11.62 9.91 30.72
C GLY A 528 -11.57 8.73 29.74
N GLU A 529 -11.14 8.96 28.51
CA GLU A 529 -11.19 7.96 27.43
C GLU A 529 -10.06 6.92 27.54
N THR A 530 -10.35 5.71 27.07
CA THR A 530 -9.41 4.58 26.95
C THR A 530 -9.49 3.96 25.55
N GLU A 531 -8.86 2.80 25.35
CA GLU A 531 -9.03 2.00 24.13
C GLU A 531 -10.46 1.47 23.93
N ASP A 532 -11.30 1.44 24.97
CA ASP A 532 -12.68 0.97 24.92
C ASP A 532 -13.59 2.03 24.28
N PRO A 533 -14.26 1.74 23.15
CA PRO A 533 -15.09 2.70 22.44
C PRO A 533 -16.31 3.20 23.21
N SER A 534 -16.74 2.50 24.25
CA SER A 534 -17.82 2.96 25.14
C SER A 534 -17.42 4.14 26.03
N THR A 535 -16.11 4.39 26.18
CA THR A 535 -15.58 5.54 26.91
C THR A 535 -15.45 6.77 26.04
N TRP A 536 -15.50 6.62 24.71
CA TRP A 536 -15.17 7.69 23.76
C TRP A 536 -16.17 8.84 23.77
N VAL A 537 -15.64 10.00 23.47
CA VAL A 537 -16.36 11.28 23.49
C VAL A 537 -16.28 11.91 22.10
N TRP A 538 -17.31 12.68 21.74
CA TRP A 538 -17.24 13.59 20.61
C TRP A 538 -16.79 14.96 21.11
N THR A 539 -15.54 15.32 20.79
CA THR A 539 -14.91 16.59 21.16
C THR A 539 -15.49 17.75 20.36
N GLU A 540 -15.20 19.00 20.72
CA GLU A 540 -15.76 20.11 19.95
C GLU A 540 -15.19 20.16 18.54
N SER A 541 -13.89 19.89 18.37
CA SER A 541 -13.28 19.73 17.04
C SER A 541 -13.93 18.62 16.22
N ASP A 542 -14.32 17.50 16.84
CA ASP A 542 -15.04 16.43 16.16
C ASP A 542 -16.42 16.91 15.67
N LEU A 543 -17.15 17.66 16.50
CA LEU A 543 -18.47 18.19 16.12
C LEU A 543 -18.38 19.24 15.01
N ILE A 544 -17.32 20.06 15.00
CA ILE A 544 -17.05 21.01 13.89
C ILE A 544 -16.79 20.24 12.58
N MET A 545 -16.04 19.14 12.64
CA MET A 545 -15.82 18.28 11.47
C MET A 545 -17.11 17.63 10.99
N VAL A 546 -17.94 17.11 11.90
CA VAL A 546 -19.24 16.53 11.53
C VAL A 546 -20.15 17.57 10.87
N ASP A 547 -20.18 18.80 11.39
CA ASP A 547 -20.91 19.91 10.74
C ASP A 547 -20.36 20.23 9.33
N LEU A 548 -19.04 20.16 9.13
CA LEU A 548 -18.44 20.29 7.80
C LEU A 548 -18.84 19.14 6.86
N ILE A 549 -18.81 17.89 7.33
CA ILE A 549 -19.24 16.70 6.57
C ILE A 549 -20.69 16.88 6.10
N LYS A 550 -21.59 17.25 7.01
CA LYS A 550 -22.99 17.52 6.68
C LYS A 550 -23.15 18.64 5.66
N GLU A 551 -22.34 19.70 5.74
CA GLU A 551 -22.38 20.76 4.74
C GLU A 551 -21.84 20.31 3.38
N PHE A 552 -20.82 19.45 3.32
CA PHE A 552 -20.40 18.83 2.06
C PHE A 552 -21.52 17.98 1.45
N HIS A 553 -22.12 17.09 2.24
CA HIS A 553 -23.19 16.19 1.81
C HIS A 553 -24.41 16.94 1.27
N LYS A 554 -24.87 17.97 1.99
CA LYS A 554 -25.94 18.88 1.56
C LYS A 554 -25.64 19.57 0.23
N ASN A 555 -24.36 19.76 -0.08
CA ASN A 555 -23.90 20.38 -1.31
C ASN A 555 -23.57 19.37 -2.42
N GLY A 556 -23.86 18.08 -2.23
CA GLY A 556 -23.61 17.02 -3.20
C GLY A 556 -22.13 16.64 -3.31
N ILE A 557 -21.35 16.85 -2.26
CA ILE A 557 -19.93 16.54 -2.21
C ILE A 557 -19.72 15.40 -1.22
N ARG A 558 -19.16 14.28 -1.69
CA ARG A 558 -18.73 13.14 -0.84
C ARG A 558 -17.38 13.45 -0.17
N VAL A 559 -17.10 12.88 1.00
CA VAL A 559 -15.87 13.12 1.76
C VAL A 559 -15.21 11.83 2.23
N ILE A 560 -13.90 11.70 2.01
CA ILE A 560 -13.09 10.61 2.53
C ILE A 560 -11.93 11.11 3.39
N PHE A 561 -11.56 10.33 4.40
CA PHE A 561 -10.41 10.62 5.27
C PHE A 561 -9.17 9.84 4.84
N ASP A 562 -8.00 10.34 5.23
CA ASP A 562 -6.71 9.65 5.11
C ASP A 562 -6.45 8.80 6.38
N GLY A 563 -6.39 7.48 6.21
CA GLY A 563 -6.18 6.49 7.26
C GLY A 563 -4.72 6.05 7.35
N VAL A 564 -4.00 6.55 8.36
CA VAL A 564 -2.57 6.26 8.58
C VAL A 564 -2.40 5.17 9.63
N PHE A 565 -2.66 3.92 9.26
CA PHE A 565 -2.72 2.78 10.19
C PHE A 565 -1.43 1.94 10.25
N ASN A 566 -0.33 2.41 9.65
CA ASN A 566 0.96 1.73 9.75
C ASN A 566 1.73 2.13 11.02
N HIS A 567 1.64 3.39 11.41
CA HIS A 567 2.47 4.01 12.43
C HIS A 567 1.68 5.13 13.13
N SER A 568 2.14 5.55 14.31
CA SER A 568 1.60 6.72 15.02
C SER A 568 2.64 7.82 15.15
N SER A 569 2.28 8.93 15.79
CA SER A 569 3.26 9.84 16.38
C SER A 569 3.99 9.18 17.56
N SER A 570 5.21 9.62 17.86
CA SER A 570 5.88 9.33 19.14
C SER A 570 5.24 10.04 20.34
N GLU A 571 4.23 10.88 20.08
CA GLU A 571 3.35 11.51 21.07
C GLU A 571 2.00 10.77 21.22
N HIS A 572 1.81 9.64 20.52
CA HIS A 572 0.56 8.89 20.60
C HIS A 572 0.29 8.41 22.02
N TRP A 573 -0.96 8.52 22.48
CA TRP A 573 -1.30 8.31 23.88
C TRP A 573 -0.91 6.91 24.40
N THR A 574 -1.10 5.85 23.60
CA THR A 574 -0.64 4.50 23.98
C THR A 574 0.88 4.36 23.94
N PHE A 575 1.58 5.02 23.01
CA PHE A 575 3.04 5.00 22.96
C PHE A 575 3.64 5.70 24.18
N ASN A 576 3.07 6.83 24.58
CA ASN A 576 3.45 7.53 25.80
C ASN A 576 3.22 6.66 27.05
N MET A 577 2.16 5.84 27.09
CA MET A 577 1.98 4.86 28.16
C MET A 577 3.05 3.76 28.15
N VAL A 578 3.52 3.30 26.98
CA VAL A 578 4.65 2.36 26.92
C VAL A 578 5.95 3.00 27.40
N LEU A 579 6.22 4.25 27.01
CA LEU A 579 7.37 5.00 27.51
C LEU A 579 7.28 5.32 29.01
N ALA A 580 6.08 5.39 29.58
CA ALA A 580 5.87 5.58 31.01
C ALA A 580 6.12 4.29 31.81
N ASP A 581 5.56 3.16 31.35
CA ASP A 581 5.54 1.90 32.11
C ASP A 581 6.67 0.92 31.74
N GLY A 582 7.28 1.08 30.57
CA GLY A 582 8.31 0.19 30.04
C GLY A 582 7.74 -1.18 29.70
N GLU A 583 8.48 -2.24 30.04
CA GLU A 583 8.09 -3.62 29.76
C GLU A 583 6.76 -4.06 30.39
N ASN A 584 6.29 -3.34 31.41
CA ASN A 584 5.05 -3.65 32.12
C ASN A 584 3.81 -2.99 31.50
N SER A 585 3.98 -2.18 30.45
CA SER A 585 2.86 -1.51 29.80
C SER A 585 1.92 -2.50 29.13
N LYS A 586 0.60 -2.35 29.33
CA LYS A 586 -0.40 -3.15 28.59
C LYS A 586 -0.36 -2.90 27.07
N TYR A 587 0.15 -1.74 26.65
CA TYR A 587 0.26 -1.36 25.24
C TYR A 587 1.62 -1.71 24.61
N LYS A 588 2.54 -2.36 25.35
CA LYS A 588 3.88 -2.71 24.85
C LYS A 588 3.79 -3.43 23.50
N ASP A 589 2.91 -4.43 23.42
CA ASP A 589 2.75 -5.29 22.25
C ASP A 589 1.93 -4.65 21.11
N TRP A 590 1.42 -3.43 21.30
CA TRP A 590 0.86 -2.63 20.20
C TRP A 590 1.96 -2.04 19.31
N TYR A 591 3.20 -1.98 19.80
CA TYR A 591 4.37 -1.45 19.10
C TYR A 591 5.48 -2.50 19.02
N LYS A 592 6.56 -2.16 18.31
CA LYS A 592 7.69 -3.07 18.08
C LYS A 592 8.94 -2.57 18.81
N PHE A 593 8.94 -2.64 20.15
CA PHE A 593 10.12 -2.31 20.96
C PHE A 593 11.15 -3.44 20.93
N THR A 594 12.43 -3.07 20.87
CA THR A 594 13.56 -4.00 20.87
C THR A 594 14.45 -3.87 22.11
N ASP A 595 14.40 -2.74 22.83
CA ASP A 595 15.20 -2.54 24.04
C ASP A 595 14.52 -1.58 25.03
N PHE A 596 14.55 -1.99 26.30
CA PHE A 596 14.12 -1.21 27.47
C PHE A 596 15.22 -1.10 28.54
N GLY A 597 16.46 -1.51 28.24
CA GLY A 597 17.54 -1.68 29.23
C GLY A 597 17.92 -0.41 30.01
N GLU A 598 17.73 0.77 29.41
CA GLU A 598 17.95 2.06 30.07
C GLU A 598 16.65 2.77 30.49
N HIS A 599 15.49 2.13 30.31
CA HIS A 599 14.18 2.71 30.63
C HIS A 599 14.05 3.02 32.13
N VAL A 600 13.41 4.15 32.45
CA VAL A 600 13.09 4.55 33.83
C VAL A 600 11.56 4.69 33.98
N PRO A 601 10.90 3.91 34.84
CA PRO A 601 9.44 3.98 34.99
C PRO A 601 8.97 5.29 35.63
N ILE A 602 7.85 5.82 35.13
CA ILE A 602 7.15 6.97 35.73
C ILE A 602 6.29 6.47 36.89
N THR A 603 6.56 6.97 38.10
CA THR A 603 5.86 6.57 39.33
C THR A 603 4.87 7.65 39.80
N ASP A 604 3.93 7.27 40.68
CA ASP A 604 2.96 8.21 41.26
C ASP A 604 3.60 9.20 42.26
N GLU A 605 4.86 8.99 42.63
CA GLU A 605 5.64 9.91 43.47
C GLU A 605 6.19 11.10 42.66
N MET A 606 6.31 10.94 41.34
CA MET A 606 6.76 12.02 40.45
C MET A 606 5.66 13.05 40.32
N ASN A 607 6.02 14.34 40.35
CA ASN A 607 5.10 15.37 39.88
C ASN A 607 4.94 15.31 38.35
N GLU A 608 3.97 16.03 37.80
CA GLU A 608 3.68 16.06 36.36
C GLU A 608 4.90 16.47 35.53
N GLU A 609 5.69 17.43 36.02
CA GLU A 609 6.92 17.89 35.38
C GLU A 609 7.94 16.77 35.25
N GLN A 610 8.30 16.14 36.36
CA GLN A 610 9.23 15.01 36.45
C GLN A 610 8.79 13.83 35.61
N ALA A 611 7.49 13.51 35.61
CA ALA A 611 6.91 12.44 34.81
C ALA A 611 7.16 12.69 33.31
N PHE A 612 6.85 13.88 32.82
CA PHE A 612 7.10 14.20 31.41
C PHE A 612 8.58 14.38 31.09
N GLU A 613 9.43 14.89 31.99
CA GLU A 613 10.88 14.87 31.77
C GLU A 613 11.40 13.45 31.56
N THR A 614 10.90 12.53 32.37
CA THR A 614 11.25 11.11 32.31
C THR A 614 10.73 10.49 31.01
N LEU A 615 9.50 10.83 30.59
CA LEU A 615 8.93 10.40 29.31
C LEU A 615 9.81 10.80 28.11
N ILE A 616 10.19 12.08 28.04
CA ILE A 616 11.04 12.60 26.95
C ILE A 616 12.42 11.94 26.98
N ALA A 617 13.01 11.73 28.16
CA ALA A 617 14.27 11.02 28.29
C ALA A 617 14.15 9.55 27.85
N ASN A 618 13.03 8.90 28.16
CA ASN A 618 12.78 7.49 27.81
C ASN A 618 12.69 7.26 26.30
N ARG A 619 12.31 8.26 25.50
CA ARG A 619 12.38 8.19 24.02
C ARG A 619 13.78 7.89 23.50
N LYS A 620 14.82 8.35 24.22
CA LYS A 620 16.23 8.12 23.88
C LYS A 620 16.83 6.89 24.58
N ARG A 621 16.17 6.39 25.64
CA ARG A 621 16.60 5.23 26.45
C ARG A 621 15.95 3.92 26.00
N THR A 622 15.09 3.97 24.99
CA THR A 622 14.40 2.81 24.45
C THR A 622 14.70 2.72 22.96
N ALA A 623 14.68 1.50 22.43
CA ALA A 623 14.82 1.25 21.00
C ALA A 623 13.56 0.56 20.47
N TYR A 624 13.09 0.99 19.30
CA TYR A 624 11.87 0.52 18.67
C TYR A 624 11.93 0.69 17.15
N ASN A 625 11.05 0.01 16.42
CA ASN A 625 10.92 0.21 14.99
C ASN A 625 10.15 1.50 14.68
N ALA A 626 10.63 2.22 13.68
CA ALA A 626 9.97 3.43 13.20
C ALA A 626 9.96 3.48 11.67
N TRP A 627 8.92 4.10 11.11
CA TRP A 627 8.72 4.14 9.66
C TRP A 627 9.88 4.88 8.98
N ALA A 628 10.51 4.24 8.00
CA ALA A 628 11.72 4.72 7.32
C ALA A 628 12.87 5.18 8.25
N GLY A 629 12.87 4.75 9.52
CA GLY A 629 13.86 5.15 10.53
C GLY A 629 13.61 6.52 11.16
N PHE A 630 12.43 7.13 10.96
CA PHE A 630 12.06 8.37 11.63
C PHE A 630 11.50 8.06 13.02
N ASP A 631 12.28 8.28 14.09
CA ASP A 631 11.88 8.01 15.49
C ASP A 631 10.57 8.70 15.92
N SER A 632 10.14 9.76 15.22
CA SER A 632 8.84 10.40 15.43
C SER A 632 7.64 9.58 14.96
N LEU A 633 7.86 8.47 14.24
CA LEU A 633 6.85 7.63 13.60
C LEU A 633 6.96 6.15 14.02
N PRO A 634 6.76 5.81 15.31
CA PRO A 634 6.80 4.43 15.78
C PRO A 634 5.76 3.56 15.08
N GLU A 635 6.18 2.37 14.65
CA GLU A 635 5.32 1.45 13.91
C GLU A 635 4.42 0.62 14.84
N PHE A 636 3.17 0.45 14.42
CA PHE A 636 2.26 -0.47 15.08
C PHE A 636 2.56 -1.93 14.75
N ASN A 637 2.27 -2.81 15.71
CA ASN A 637 2.24 -4.24 15.52
C ASN A 637 0.85 -4.67 14.99
N THR A 638 0.72 -4.75 13.67
CA THR A 638 -0.55 -5.08 12.97
C THR A 638 -1.07 -6.51 13.19
N PHE A 639 -0.30 -7.37 13.89
CA PHE A 639 -0.78 -8.68 14.34
C PHE A 639 -1.46 -8.65 15.70
N ASN A 640 -1.24 -7.59 16.50
CA ASN A 640 -1.88 -7.39 17.78
C ASN A 640 -3.40 -7.19 17.58
N GLN A 641 -4.20 -8.02 18.25
CA GLN A 641 -5.66 -8.01 18.07
C GLN A 641 -6.32 -6.79 18.70
N GLU A 642 -5.80 -6.29 19.82
CA GLU A 642 -6.35 -5.11 20.50
C GLU A 642 -6.12 -3.85 19.66
N TYR A 643 -4.91 -3.68 19.12
CA TYR A 643 -4.60 -2.61 18.17
C TYR A 643 -5.51 -2.68 16.93
N LYS A 644 -5.66 -3.88 16.34
CA LYS A 644 -6.53 -4.08 15.18
C LYS A 644 -7.97 -3.69 15.47
N GLU A 645 -8.53 -4.15 16.60
CA GLU A 645 -9.89 -3.80 17.00
C GLU A 645 -10.03 -2.30 17.33
N TYR A 646 -9.02 -1.67 17.92
CA TYR A 646 -8.96 -0.23 18.13
C TYR A 646 -9.10 0.55 16.81
N ILE A 647 -8.33 0.20 15.77
CA ILE A 647 -8.45 0.82 14.44
C ILE A 647 -9.80 0.51 13.78
N PHE A 648 -10.33 -0.70 13.94
CA PHE A 648 -11.63 -1.06 13.39
C PHE A 648 -12.75 -0.25 14.05
N ASN A 649 -12.66 0.02 15.35
CA ASN A 649 -13.60 0.87 16.08
C ASN A 649 -13.49 2.34 15.67
N ILE A 650 -12.27 2.87 15.46
CA ILE A 650 -12.07 4.22 14.89
C ILE A 650 -12.70 4.31 13.50
N THR A 651 -12.50 3.28 12.67
CA THR A 651 -13.11 3.20 11.35
C THR A 651 -14.63 3.32 11.46
N ARG A 652 -15.25 2.53 12.35
CA ARG A 652 -16.71 2.58 12.58
C ARG A 652 -17.18 3.92 13.15
N LYS A 653 -16.44 4.54 14.09
CA LYS A 653 -16.77 5.87 14.65
C LYS A 653 -16.96 6.90 13.54
N TRP A 654 -15.98 7.03 12.64
CA TRP A 654 -16.01 8.04 11.58
C TRP A 654 -16.91 7.67 10.41
N MET A 655 -17.08 6.37 10.14
CA MET A 655 -18.03 5.88 9.13
C MET A 655 -19.48 6.12 9.56
N TYR A 656 -19.85 5.81 10.80
CA TYR A 656 -21.23 5.97 11.29
C TYR A 656 -21.56 7.36 11.82
N GLY A 657 -20.56 8.21 12.07
CA GLY A 657 -20.78 9.50 12.70
C GLY A 657 -21.38 9.41 14.12
N PRO A 658 -21.76 10.56 14.70
CA PRO A 658 -22.30 10.63 16.05
C PRO A 658 -23.71 10.04 16.20
N ASP A 659 -24.50 9.96 15.13
CA ASP A 659 -25.81 9.29 15.17
C ASP A 659 -25.71 7.75 15.26
N GLY A 660 -24.54 7.20 14.93
CA GLY A 660 -24.17 5.79 15.09
C GLY A 660 -24.78 4.85 14.04
N LYS A 661 -25.20 5.34 12.87
CA LYS A 661 -25.80 4.52 11.80
C LYS A 661 -25.49 5.07 10.39
N GLU A 662 -25.79 4.26 9.38
CA GLU A 662 -25.84 4.71 7.98
C GLU A 662 -27.22 5.36 7.71
N SER A 663 -27.22 6.48 7.00
CA SER A 663 -28.45 7.11 6.51
C SER A 663 -28.88 6.51 5.17
N GLU A 664 -30.19 6.32 4.96
CA GLU A 664 -30.73 5.87 3.66
C GLU A 664 -30.42 6.88 2.53
N ASN A 665 -30.42 8.17 2.88
CA ASN A 665 -29.98 9.25 2.01
C ASN A 665 -28.60 9.75 2.46
N TRP A 666 -27.55 9.44 1.69
CA TRP A 666 -26.19 9.86 2.00
C TRP A 666 -26.03 11.37 2.14
N MET A 667 -26.88 12.17 1.49
CA MET A 667 -26.83 13.64 1.58
C MET A 667 -27.24 14.17 2.97
N GLU A 668 -27.83 13.33 3.82
CA GLU A 668 -28.23 13.64 5.19
C GLU A 668 -27.33 12.97 6.23
N ASP A 669 -26.40 12.13 5.80
CA ASP A 669 -25.49 11.37 6.66
C ASP A 669 -24.47 12.30 7.34
N ASP A 670 -24.00 11.91 8.53
CA ASP A 670 -23.06 12.68 9.35
C ASP A 670 -21.70 11.99 9.55
N GLY A 671 -21.51 10.81 8.93
CA GLY A 671 -20.24 10.09 8.83
C GLY A 671 -19.64 10.13 7.43
N ILE A 672 -18.36 9.79 7.28
CA ILE A 672 -17.64 9.87 6.00
C ILE A 672 -18.09 8.80 4.99
N ASP A 673 -17.70 8.99 3.73
CA ASP A 673 -18.06 8.13 2.59
C ASP A 673 -16.98 7.12 2.20
N GLY A 674 -15.89 7.04 2.97
CA GLY A 674 -14.78 6.17 2.65
C GLY A 674 -13.44 6.64 3.16
N TRP A 675 -12.39 5.98 2.66
CA TRP A 675 -11.02 6.13 3.15
C TRP A 675 -10.01 6.10 2.00
N ARG A 676 -9.01 6.97 2.10
CA ARG A 676 -7.71 6.85 1.44
C ARG A 676 -6.74 6.24 2.45
N LEU A 677 -5.97 5.23 2.05
CA LEU A 677 -5.03 4.55 2.95
C LEU A 677 -3.59 4.96 2.65
N ASP A 678 -2.90 5.38 3.70
CA ASP A 678 -1.48 5.72 3.67
C ASP A 678 -0.60 4.48 3.78
N VAL A 679 0.38 4.38 2.87
CA VAL A 679 1.38 3.29 2.82
C VAL A 679 0.87 1.88 3.16
N PRO A 680 -0.27 1.40 2.59
CA PRO A 680 -0.92 0.16 3.03
C PRO A 680 -0.08 -1.10 2.75
N ASN A 681 0.86 -1.00 1.81
CA ASN A 681 1.85 -2.04 1.53
C ASN A 681 2.91 -2.20 2.64
N CYS A 682 3.08 -1.23 3.54
CA CYS A 682 4.01 -1.32 4.66
C CYS A 682 3.48 -2.17 5.82
N LEU A 683 2.16 -2.34 5.97
CA LEU A 683 1.62 -3.17 7.06
C LEU A 683 2.06 -4.64 6.91
N GLU A 684 2.68 -5.17 7.95
CA GLU A 684 3.15 -6.57 8.00
C GLU A 684 2.02 -7.57 7.80
N ASN A 685 0.90 -7.39 8.50
CA ASN A 685 -0.25 -8.25 8.36
C ASN A 685 -1.10 -7.82 7.16
N GLN A 686 -0.85 -8.36 5.97
CA GLN A 686 -1.65 -8.02 4.78
C GLN A 686 -3.10 -8.53 4.84
N ASN A 687 -3.42 -9.49 5.73
CA ASN A 687 -4.81 -9.90 5.97
C ASN A 687 -5.61 -8.85 6.73
N PHE A 688 -4.93 -7.92 7.42
CA PHE A 688 -5.55 -6.76 8.05
C PHE A 688 -6.47 -6.03 7.08
N TRP A 689 -6.04 -5.83 5.82
CA TRP A 689 -6.83 -5.09 4.83
C TRP A 689 -8.08 -5.82 4.34
N ASN A 690 -8.04 -7.16 4.30
CA ASN A 690 -9.23 -7.95 3.98
C ASN A 690 -10.27 -7.80 5.11
N GLU A 691 -9.84 -7.99 6.35
CA GLU A 691 -10.72 -7.86 7.52
C GLU A 691 -11.22 -6.42 7.67
N TRP A 692 -10.36 -5.43 7.45
CA TRP A 692 -10.71 -4.01 7.49
C TRP A 692 -11.70 -3.62 6.39
N ARG A 693 -11.56 -4.17 5.17
CA ARG A 693 -12.55 -3.99 4.10
C ARG A 693 -13.93 -4.48 4.52
N GLU A 694 -14.02 -5.64 5.17
CA GLU A 694 -15.29 -6.14 5.70
C GLU A 694 -15.88 -5.19 6.75
N VAL A 695 -15.05 -4.53 7.57
CA VAL A 695 -15.50 -3.49 8.51
C VAL A 695 -16.04 -2.27 7.78
N VAL A 696 -15.33 -1.75 6.77
CA VAL A 696 -15.75 -0.56 6.01
C VAL A 696 -17.04 -0.85 5.23
N LYS A 697 -17.04 -1.92 4.41
CA LYS A 697 -18.17 -2.30 3.57
C LYS A 697 -19.37 -2.82 4.40
N GLY A 698 -19.10 -3.38 5.58
CA GLY A 698 -20.14 -3.75 6.55
C GLY A 698 -20.70 -2.57 7.33
N SER A 699 -20.00 -1.42 7.38
CA SER A 699 -20.50 -0.20 8.00
C SER A 699 -21.36 0.62 7.04
N LYS A 700 -20.85 0.87 5.83
CA LYS A 700 -21.62 1.46 4.73
C LYS A 700 -21.25 0.76 3.42
N LYS A 701 -22.23 0.19 2.73
CA LYS A 701 -21.96 -0.64 1.54
C LYS A 701 -21.40 0.19 0.39
N ASP A 702 -21.81 1.45 0.28
CA ASP A 702 -21.38 2.39 -0.76
C ASP A 702 -20.06 3.12 -0.45
N SER A 703 -19.36 2.74 0.63
CA SER A 703 -18.07 3.33 1.01
C SER A 703 -17.01 3.16 -0.07
N TYR A 704 -16.22 4.19 -0.31
CA TYR A 704 -15.08 4.14 -1.22
C TYR A 704 -13.76 3.80 -0.51
N ILE A 705 -13.00 2.86 -1.04
CA ILE A 705 -11.70 2.47 -0.49
C ILE A 705 -10.61 2.65 -1.55
N THR A 706 -9.70 3.60 -1.35
CA THR A 706 -8.53 3.81 -2.20
C THR A 706 -7.23 3.67 -1.42
N ALA A 707 -6.20 3.12 -2.06
CA ALA A 707 -4.91 2.88 -1.44
C ALA A 707 -3.77 3.63 -2.14
N GLU A 708 -2.78 4.10 -1.38
CA GLU A 708 -1.55 4.67 -1.93
C GLU A 708 -0.59 3.55 -2.36
N LEU A 709 -0.70 3.10 -3.62
CA LEU A 709 0.20 2.11 -4.19
C LEU A 709 0.90 2.68 -5.42
N TRP A 710 2.23 2.78 -5.35
CA TRP A 710 3.06 3.42 -6.38
C TRP A 710 3.41 2.51 -7.57
N GLY A 711 3.12 1.21 -7.47
CA GLY A 711 3.43 0.20 -8.48
C GLY A 711 2.18 -0.54 -8.98
N ASN A 712 2.37 -1.64 -9.70
CA ASN A 712 1.26 -2.47 -10.16
C ASN A 712 0.44 -3.01 -8.96
N ALA A 713 -0.83 -2.62 -8.88
CA ALA A 713 -1.75 -2.95 -7.79
C ALA A 713 -2.84 -3.96 -8.17
N ALA A 714 -2.73 -4.64 -9.32
CA ALA A 714 -3.74 -5.60 -9.78
C ALA A 714 -3.97 -6.73 -8.76
N GLY A 715 -2.93 -7.11 -8.02
CA GLY A 715 -3.00 -8.12 -6.96
C GLY A 715 -3.75 -7.67 -5.69
N ASP A 716 -3.87 -6.36 -5.44
CA ASP A 716 -4.53 -5.82 -4.25
C ASP A 716 -6.00 -5.46 -4.52
N ILE A 717 -6.34 -5.13 -5.77
CA ILE A 717 -7.71 -4.83 -6.22
C ILE A 717 -8.40 -6.12 -6.68
N ASN A 718 -8.00 -6.64 -7.85
CA ASN A 718 -8.71 -7.71 -8.57
C ASN A 718 -8.43 -9.11 -7.99
N GLY A 719 -7.19 -9.39 -7.60
CA GLY A 719 -6.78 -10.69 -7.05
C GLY A 719 -6.87 -10.79 -5.53
N GLY A 720 -6.94 -9.64 -4.84
CA GLY A 720 -6.85 -9.53 -3.39
C GLY A 720 -8.13 -9.05 -2.73
N ASN A 721 -9.02 -8.38 -3.48
CA ASN A 721 -10.25 -7.78 -2.96
C ASN A 721 -10.01 -6.97 -1.67
N LYS A 722 -8.90 -6.22 -1.60
CA LYS A 722 -8.56 -5.37 -0.44
C LYS A 722 -9.14 -3.96 -0.62
N PHE A 723 -8.99 -3.40 -1.81
CA PHE A 723 -9.32 -2.01 -2.11
C PHE A 723 -10.22 -1.91 -3.34
N ASP A 724 -11.03 -0.86 -3.43
CA ASP A 724 -11.84 -0.60 -4.63
C ASP A 724 -10.97 -0.07 -5.78
N THR A 725 -9.92 0.68 -5.43
CA THR A 725 -9.01 1.34 -6.36
C THR A 725 -7.70 1.74 -5.68
N VAL A 726 -6.81 2.39 -6.44
CA VAL A 726 -5.55 2.95 -5.96
C VAL A 726 -5.32 4.35 -6.53
N MET A 727 -4.46 5.09 -5.85
CA MET A 727 -3.82 6.26 -6.45
C MET A 727 -2.95 5.79 -7.64
N ASN A 728 -3.37 6.10 -8.86
CA ASN A 728 -2.78 5.52 -10.07
C ASN A 728 -1.45 6.20 -10.46
N TYR A 729 -0.40 5.95 -9.68
CA TYR A 729 0.93 6.47 -9.94
C TYR A 729 1.54 5.92 -11.23
N GLU A 730 1.22 4.69 -11.66
CA GLU A 730 1.68 4.15 -12.95
C GLU A 730 1.16 4.97 -14.14
N TRP A 731 -0.10 5.41 -14.08
CA TRP A 731 -0.64 6.37 -15.04
C TRP A 731 0.08 7.72 -14.96
N LEU A 732 0.31 8.25 -13.76
CA LEU A 732 1.06 9.51 -13.58
C LEU A 732 2.47 9.43 -14.20
N LYS A 733 3.21 8.34 -13.99
CA LYS A 733 4.53 8.11 -14.59
C LYS A 733 4.45 8.16 -16.12
N THR A 734 3.41 7.57 -16.71
CA THR A 734 3.18 7.57 -18.16
C THR A 734 2.84 8.98 -18.68
N VAL A 735 1.98 9.72 -17.98
CA VAL A 735 1.60 11.10 -18.32
C VAL A 735 2.81 12.03 -18.26
N ILE A 736 3.59 11.97 -17.18
CA ILE A 736 4.85 12.72 -17.04
C ILE A 736 5.82 12.32 -18.15
N GLY A 737 5.96 11.02 -18.40
CA GLY A 737 6.81 10.46 -19.44
C GLY A 737 6.48 11.03 -20.83
N PHE A 738 5.20 11.07 -21.19
CA PHE A 738 4.72 11.51 -22.50
C PHE A 738 4.64 13.04 -22.63
N PHE A 739 3.93 13.72 -21.74
CA PHE A 739 3.64 15.16 -21.87
C PHE A 739 4.77 16.06 -21.39
N ILE A 740 5.53 15.65 -20.36
CA ILE A 740 6.60 16.48 -19.77
C ILE A 740 7.96 16.07 -20.34
N ASN A 741 8.32 14.79 -20.22
CA ASN A 741 9.68 14.32 -20.48
C ASN A 741 10.03 14.16 -21.98
N GLN A 742 9.04 14.15 -22.87
CA GLN A 742 9.27 14.24 -24.32
C GLN A 742 9.44 15.68 -24.83
N SER A 743 9.10 16.69 -24.02
CA SER A 743 9.31 18.07 -24.41
C SER A 743 10.79 18.35 -24.61
N ARG A 744 11.10 19.04 -25.73
CA ARG A 744 12.45 19.55 -26.01
C ARG A 744 12.71 20.90 -25.31
N GLU A 745 11.65 21.54 -24.81
CA GLU A 745 11.74 22.83 -24.13
C GLU A 745 12.19 22.66 -22.67
N GLY A 746 13.10 23.53 -22.21
CA GLY A 746 13.64 23.52 -20.84
C GLY A 746 14.88 22.63 -20.61
N GLY A 747 15.12 21.62 -21.44
CA GLY A 747 16.30 20.74 -21.33
C GLY A 747 16.21 19.68 -20.20
N VAL A 748 17.29 18.92 -19.99
CA VAL A 748 17.33 17.74 -19.09
C VAL A 748 16.91 18.06 -17.65
N ARG A 749 17.07 19.32 -17.19
CA ARG A 749 16.73 19.74 -15.81
C ARG A 749 15.23 19.70 -15.49
N TYR A 750 14.35 19.72 -16.49
CA TYR A 750 12.89 19.62 -16.30
C TYR A 750 12.37 18.20 -16.53
N LYS A 751 13.24 17.25 -16.88
CA LYS A 751 12.84 15.85 -16.94
C LYS A 751 12.69 15.34 -15.52
N LEU A 752 11.48 14.96 -15.15
CA LEU A 752 11.19 14.34 -13.87
C LEU A 752 11.63 12.87 -13.94
N LYS A 753 12.40 12.42 -12.95
CA LYS A 753 12.62 10.98 -12.74
C LYS A 753 11.34 10.42 -12.12
N ALA A 754 10.65 9.60 -12.90
CA ALA A 754 9.46 8.84 -12.49
C ALA A 754 9.83 7.71 -11.52
#